data_AF-A0A7J8ZE47-F1
#
_entry.id   AF-A0A7J8ZE47-F1
#
_cell.length_a   1.000
_cell.length_b   1.000
_cell.length_c   1.000
_cell.angle_alpha   90.00
_cell.angle_beta   90.00
_cell.angle_gamma   90.00
#
_symmetry.space_group_name_H-M   'P 1'
#
loop_
_entity.id
_entity.type
_entity.pdbx_description
1 polymer ?
#
loop_
_entity_poly.entity_id
_entity_poly.type
_entity_poly.pdbx_seq_one_letter_code
_entity_poly.pdbx_strand_id
1 'polypeptide(L)'
;MILGNLASSVGNVVGDITGLNKPSKNTITGSVVIVKKNVLDFTAVHSTVADSLFELFGNQVSLQLVSAENPDPANENGGKLGKLAALEYWNLTYTPLLAGDDSLYKVSFEWDEEFGIPGAIILRNNHTAEFFLKTITLENVPGEGRIHFVCNSWVYPDRRYKKPRIFFSNKTYLPHETPAALRKYREEELQVLRGDGTGQLKTGDRVYDYALYNDLGDPDKGADLARPVLGGSAQYPYPRRGRTSRPPSKTDPKTESRLFLPTILSVYVPRDEQFAHLKLSDFIAYNLKGLVNQIIPLLEAFVNYTPNEFDSFKDVDNLFFNGLPLPTDLINQVANNIPLEMMGEFFRSDGQQLLKFPVPKLIEDRSNPFAWRTDEEFGREMLAGLNPLLIQLLKEFPPVSNLDPQVYVNQDSSITKQDIEYNLDGLTVEEALSRKRLFILDHHDTIMPYLQMINEYTEAKTYASRTILFLRGDGTLKPVAIELSLPKMEEDKIGCVNKVYTPAEHGVEGWIWMLAKAFVNVNDSGHHQLVSHWLNTHAVLEPFVIATNRQLSVVHPIYKLLHPHFRDTMTINALARELLINANGIIERTFCPGKYSLEMSSVIYKSWNFMDQALPNDLKKRGIADGDIKSLDDLDRLLIKDYPYAVDGLKIWFAIEKWVRDYCSFYY
;
A
#
# COMPACT_ATOMS: atom_id res chain seq x y z
N MET A 1 -41.28 61.35 58.57
CA MET A 1 -41.19 60.52 59.78
C MET A 1 -41.99 59.25 59.48
N ILE A 2 -41.33 58.09 59.57
CA ILE A 2 -41.87 56.71 59.49
C ILE A 2 -42.50 56.31 58.15
N LEU A 3 -41.72 55.63 57.31
CA LEU A 3 -42.09 54.39 56.59
C LEU A 3 -40.92 54.01 55.68
N GLY A 4 -40.06 53.11 56.16
CA GLY A 4 -38.93 52.62 55.40
C GLY A 4 -37.94 51.90 56.32
N ASN A 5 -38.36 50.76 56.89
CA ASN A 5 -37.46 49.73 57.46
C ASN A 5 -38.25 48.50 57.94
N LEU A 6 -39.00 47.84 57.05
CA LEU A 6 -39.56 46.51 57.36
C LEU A 6 -39.64 45.55 56.15
N ALA A 7 -38.96 45.86 55.03
CA ALA A 7 -38.99 45.02 53.83
C ALA A 7 -37.65 44.27 53.56
N SER A 8 -36.58 44.55 54.30
CA SER A 8 -35.25 43.97 54.04
C SER A 8 -34.92 42.72 54.86
N SER A 9 -35.67 42.40 55.92
CA SER A 9 -35.33 41.25 56.78
C SER A 9 -36.07 39.95 56.44
N VAL A 10 -37.08 39.99 55.57
CA VAL A 10 -37.87 38.79 55.19
C VAL A 10 -37.38 38.17 53.87
N GLY A 11 -36.74 38.94 52.99
CA GLY A 11 -36.20 38.44 51.72
C GLY A 11 -34.99 37.51 51.86
N ASN A 12 -34.16 37.72 52.89
CA ASN A 12 -32.93 36.94 53.08
C ASN A 12 -33.15 35.58 53.74
N VAL A 13 -34.26 35.38 54.46
CA VAL A 13 -34.55 34.10 55.15
C VAL A 13 -35.19 33.08 54.20
N VAL A 14 -35.84 33.52 53.12
CA VAL A 14 -36.46 32.61 52.13
C VAL A 14 -35.42 32.01 51.17
N GLY A 15 -34.34 32.75 50.85
CA GLY A 15 -33.27 32.26 49.97
C GLY A 15 -32.46 31.09 50.53
N ASP A 16 -32.23 31.07 51.85
CA ASP A 16 -31.47 30.01 52.52
C ASP A 16 -32.28 28.72 52.75
N ILE A 17 -33.61 28.78 52.66
CA ILE A 17 -34.50 27.62 52.87
C ILE A 17 -34.88 26.94 51.54
N THR A 18 -34.80 27.64 50.40
CA THR A 18 -35.22 27.09 49.08
C THR A 18 -34.10 26.52 48.21
N GLY A 19 -32.83 26.56 48.64
CA GLY A 19 -31.73 25.96 47.89
C GLY A 19 -31.49 26.57 46.50
N LEU A 20 -31.81 27.86 46.31
CA LEU A 20 -31.72 28.55 45.01
C LEU A 20 -30.34 29.14 44.67
N ASN A 21 -29.33 28.94 45.53
CA ASN A 21 -27.93 29.27 45.24
C ASN A 21 -27.11 28.01 44.97
N LYS A 22 -27.43 27.28 43.88
CA LYS A 22 -26.42 26.43 43.23
C LYS A 22 -25.62 27.33 42.28
N PRO A 23 -24.27 27.32 42.32
CA PRO A 23 -23.49 28.04 41.31
C PRO A 23 -23.94 27.57 39.92
N SER A 24 -24.14 28.51 38.99
CA SER A 24 -24.43 28.18 37.60
C SER A 24 -23.31 27.29 37.09
N LYS A 25 -23.61 26.02 36.83
CA LYS A 25 -22.62 25.12 36.24
C LYS A 25 -22.27 25.64 34.86
N ASN A 26 -20.99 25.93 34.64
CA ASN A 26 -20.51 26.29 33.31
C ASN A 26 -20.66 25.09 32.38
N THR A 27 -21.08 25.33 31.15
CA THR A 27 -21.25 24.29 30.14
C THR A 27 -20.30 24.53 28.98
N ILE A 28 -19.66 23.46 28.52
CA ILE A 28 -18.87 23.46 27.28
C ILE A 28 -19.73 22.82 26.19
N THR A 29 -19.93 23.52 25.08
CA THR A 29 -20.65 22.98 23.92
C THR A 29 -19.66 22.32 22.96
N GLY A 30 -19.94 21.08 22.60
CA GLY A 30 -19.23 20.30 21.60
C GLY A 30 -20.04 20.13 20.31
N SER A 31 -19.34 20.15 19.19
CA SER A 31 -19.83 19.78 17.85
C SER A 31 -19.17 18.48 17.41
N VAL A 32 -19.95 17.48 17.02
CA VAL A 32 -19.48 16.14 16.66
C VAL A 32 -19.89 15.84 15.22
N VAL A 33 -18.91 15.58 14.36
CA VAL A 33 -19.15 15.24 12.95
C VAL A 33 -18.95 13.74 12.75
N ILE A 34 -19.98 13.07 12.25
CA ILE A 34 -19.95 11.63 11.92
C ILE A 34 -20.47 11.36 10.52
N VAL A 35 -20.14 10.18 10.01
CA VAL A 35 -20.79 9.58 8.83
C VAL A 35 -21.46 8.29 9.29
N LYS A 36 -22.79 8.22 9.15
CA LYS A 36 -23.55 7.01 9.43
C LYS A 36 -23.31 5.98 8.32
N LYS A 37 -23.27 4.70 8.69
CA LYS A 37 -23.08 3.61 7.73
C LYS A 37 -24.23 3.57 6.71
N ASN A 38 -23.92 3.26 5.46
CA ASN A 38 -24.89 3.25 4.37
C ASN A 38 -25.89 2.10 4.48
N VAL A 39 -27.17 2.38 4.18
CA VAL A 39 -28.24 1.38 4.07
C VAL A 39 -27.99 0.43 2.89
N LEU A 40 -27.15 0.85 1.92
CA LEU A 40 -26.70 0.04 0.79
C LEU A 40 -25.55 -0.92 1.11
N ASP A 41 -24.99 -0.88 2.32
CA ASP A 41 -24.12 -1.94 2.79
C ASP A 41 -25.02 -3.12 3.20
N PHE A 42 -24.85 -4.31 2.61
CA PHE A 42 -25.82 -5.43 2.55
C PHE A 42 -26.34 -5.95 3.91
N THR A 43 -25.87 -5.40 5.03
CA THR A 43 -26.29 -5.71 6.41
C THR A 43 -27.08 -4.60 7.10
N ALA A 44 -27.17 -3.41 6.53
CA ALA A 44 -27.61 -2.19 7.22
C ALA A 44 -29.13 -1.99 7.30
N VAL A 45 -29.92 -2.64 6.44
CA VAL A 45 -31.40 -2.50 6.46
C VAL A 45 -31.97 -3.00 7.80
N HIS A 46 -31.39 -4.03 8.40
CA HIS A 46 -31.84 -4.58 9.69
C HIS A 46 -31.37 -3.76 10.90
N SER A 47 -30.22 -3.07 10.84
CA SER A 47 -29.69 -2.32 11.98
C SER A 47 -30.43 -0.99 12.21
N THR A 48 -30.86 -0.31 11.15
CA THR A 48 -31.54 1.01 11.25
C THR A 48 -32.89 0.92 12.00
N VAL A 49 -33.64 -0.17 11.80
CA VAL A 49 -34.91 -0.43 12.50
C VAL A 49 -34.68 -0.84 13.94
N ALA A 50 -33.63 -1.63 14.21
CA ALA A 50 -33.25 -2.03 15.56
C ALA A 50 -32.75 -0.83 16.39
N ASP A 51 -31.91 0.04 15.82
CA ASP A 51 -31.37 1.21 16.52
C ASP A 51 -32.45 2.22 16.94
N SER A 52 -33.48 2.39 16.11
CA SER A 52 -34.66 3.20 16.45
C SER A 52 -35.46 2.64 17.64
N LEU A 53 -35.43 1.30 17.84
CA LEU A 53 -36.05 0.63 18.99
C LEU A 53 -35.16 0.65 20.25
N PHE A 54 -33.84 0.55 20.12
CA PHE A 54 -32.90 0.58 21.25
C PHE A 54 -32.83 1.95 21.95
N GLU A 55 -33.10 3.05 21.25
CA GLU A 55 -33.12 4.39 21.85
C GLU A 55 -34.36 4.65 22.73
N LEU A 56 -35.49 3.99 22.45
CA LEU A 56 -36.66 4.01 23.34
C LEU A 56 -36.34 3.39 24.73
N PHE A 57 -35.23 2.65 24.84
CA PHE A 57 -34.71 2.08 26.07
C PHE A 57 -33.50 2.85 26.67
N GLY A 58 -33.18 4.04 26.15
CA GLY A 58 -32.16 4.94 26.72
C GLY A 58 -30.70 4.68 26.30
N ASN A 59 -30.45 3.87 25.27
CA ASN A 59 -29.11 3.63 24.75
C ASN A 59 -28.65 4.74 23.80
N GLN A 60 -27.72 5.60 24.24
CA GLN A 60 -27.22 6.76 23.48
C GLN A 60 -25.71 6.69 23.23
N VAL A 61 -25.22 7.38 22.19
CA VAL A 61 -23.78 7.71 22.10
C VAL A 61 -23.43 8.67 23.23
N SER A 62 -22.48 8.27 24.07
CA SER A 62 -22.04 9.05 25.22
C SER A 62 -20.57 9.42 25.12
N LEU A 63 -20.26 10.66 25.51
CA LEU A 63 -18.94 11.25 25.51
C LEU A 63 -18.59 11.65 26.94
N GLN A 64 -17.32 11.53 27.29
CA GLN A 64 -16.79 11.89 28.59
C GLN A 64 -15.46 12.63 28.41
N LEU A 65 -15.39 13.87 28.92
CA LEU A 65 -14.15 14.64 28.88
C LEU A 65 -13.12 14.04 29.85
N VAL A 66 -11.85 14.11 29.45
CA VAL A 66 -10.69 13.75 30.27
C VAL A 66 -9.80 14.98 30.41
N SER A 67 -9.53 15.40 31.64
CA SER A 67 -8.67 16.55 31.92
C SER A 67 -7.22 16.29 31.51
N ALA A 68 -6.57 17.28 30.90
CA ALA A 68 -5.14 17.29 30.61
C ALA A 68 -4.30 17.76 31.80
N GLU A 69 -4.90 18.51 32.73
CA GLU A 69 -4.17 19.25 33.77
C GLU A 69 -4.33 18.62 35.15
N ASN A 70 -5.56 18.26 35.49
CA ASN A 70 -5.91 17.87 36.86
C ASN A 70 -6.02 16.34 36.95
N PRO A 71 -5.04 15.65 37.59
CA PRO A 71 -5.12 14.21 37.81
C PRO A 71 -6.11 13.87 38.93
N ASP A 72 -6.64 12.66 38.88
CA ASP A 72 -7.55 12.10 39.88
C ASP A 72 -6.94 10.82 40.49
N PRO A 73 -6.63 10.78 41.80
CA PRO A 73 -6.13 9.59 42.48
C PRO A 73 -7.06 8.38 42.34
N ALA A 74 -8.38 8.59 42.26
CA ALA A 74 -9.35 7.50 42.05
C ALA A 74 -9.25 6.87 40.66
N ASN A 75 -8.58 7.55 39.73
CA ASN A 75 -8.31 7.11 38.36
C ASN A 75 -6.83 6.77 38.15
N GLU A 76 -6.14 6.35 39.21
CA GLU A 76 -4.70 6.02 39.20
C GLU A 76 -3.84 7.20 38.70
N ASN A 77 -4.19 8.42 39.11
CA ASN A 77 -3.58 9.69 38.68
C ASN A 77 -3.74 10.00 37.17
N GLY A 78 -4.63 9.30 36.47
CA GLY A 78 -5.13 9.76 35.17
C GLY A 78 -5.97 11.02 35.33
N GLY A 79 -6.18 11.77 34.25
CA GLY A 79 -6.99 12.99 34.26
C GLY A 79 -8.37 12.81 34.87
N LYS A 80 -8.83 13.83 35.60
CA LYS A 80 -10.19 13.93 36.15
C LYS A 80 -11.19 13.67 35.03
N LEU A 81 -12.17 12.82 35.30
CA LEU A 81 -13.20 12.46 34.37
C LEU A 81 -14.41 13.38 34.53
N GLY A 82 -14.90 13.91 33.40
CA GLY A 82 -16.12 14.68 33.36
C GLY A 82 -17.35 13.77 33.56
N LYS A 83 -18.52 14.38 33.66
CA LYS A 83 -19.77 13.61 33.58
C LYS A 83 -20.00 13.10 32.16
N LEU A 84 -20.71 11.98 32.05
CA LEU A 84 -21.18 11.48 30.76
C LEU A 84 -22.16 12.48 30.17
N ALA A 85 -21.92 12.87 28.92
CA ALA A 85 -22.81 13.70 28.12
C ALA A 85 -23.25 12.91 26.88
N ALA A 86 -24.54 12.94 26.57
CA ALA A 86 -25.09 12.27 25.41
C ALA A 86 -25.09 13.19 24.18
N LEU A 87 -24.98 12.60 22.99
CA LEU A 87 -25.26 13.35 21.75
C LEU A 87 -26.72 13.79 21.72
N GLU A 88 -26.93 15.07 21.46
CA GLU A 88 -28.25 15.69 21.34
C GLU A 88 -28.86 15.36 19.96
N TYR A 89 -30.17 15.11 19.93
CA TYR A 89 -30.98 15.04 18.70
C TYR A 89 -30.56 13.99 17.65
N TRP A 90 -30.03 12.82 18.07
CA TRP A 90 -29.62 11.73 17.16
C TRP A 90 -30.69 11.32 16.13
N ASN A 91 -31.96 11.22 16.55
CA ASN A 91 -33.11 10.81 15.72
C ASN A 91 -33.76 11.93 14.91
N LEU A 92 -33.54 13.19 15.27
CA LEU A 92 -34.20 14.34 14.63
C LEU A 92 -33.36 14.93 13.48
N THR A 93 -32.14 14.44 13.31
CA THR A 93 -31.26 14.82 12.21
C THR A 93 -31.55 13.92 11.02
N TYR A 94 -32.24 14.46 10.00
CA TYR A 94 -32.55 13.77 8.75
C TYR A 94 -31.30 13.09 8.19
N THR A 95 -31.36 11.77 8.00
CA THR A 95 -30.31 11.00 7.33
C THR A 95 -30.72 10.86 5.86
N PRO A 96 -30.02 11.49 4.90
CA PRO A 96 -30.36 11.34 3.48
C PRO A 96 -30.34 9.86 3.06
N LEU A 97 -31.21 9.47 2.12
CA LEU A 97 -31.25 8.10 1.57
C LEU A 97 -29.92 7.67 0.91
N LEU A 98 -29.08 8.64 0.54
CA LEU A 98 -27.71 8.43 0.09
C LEU A 98 -26.78 8.61 1.29
N ALA A 99 -26.39 7.54 1.97
CA ALA A 99 -25.42 7.68 3.05
C ALA A 99 -24.01 7.92 2.49
N GLY A 100 -23.27 8.80 3.18
CA GLY A 100 -21.99 9.34 2.75
C GLY A 100 -21.79 10.79 3.19
N ASP A 101 -22.88 11.49 3.53
CA ASP A 101 -22.85 12.88 3.95
C ASP A 101 -22.52 13.05 5.46
N ASP A 102 -21.75 14.09 5.75
CA ASP A 102 -21.38 14.49 7.10
C ASP A 102 -22.64 14.89 7.90
N SER A 103 -22.86 14.24 9.04
CA SER A 103 -23.90 14.60 10.00
C SER A 103 -23.28 15.30 11.21
N LEU A 104 -23.83 16.47 11.56
CA LEU A 104 -23.39 17.29 12.68
C LEU A 104 -24.32 17.10 13.88
N TYR A 105 -23.75 16.73 15.03
CA TYR A 105 -24.45 16.60 16.31
C TYR A 105 -23.87 17.56 17.33
N LYS A 106 -24.69 17.94 18.31
CA LYS A 106 -24.27 18.74 19.47
C LYS A 106 -24.16 17.87 20.71
N VAL A 107 -23.34 18.30 21.65
CA VAL A 107 -23.22 17.72 22.98
C VAL A 107 -22.89 18.84 23.97
N SER A 108 -23.48 18.78 25.16
CA SER A 108 -23.24 19.77 26.21
C SER A 108 -22.59 19.10 27.42
N PHE A 109 -21.39 19.53 27.77
CA PHE A 109 -20.64 19.00 28.91
C PHE A 109 -20.76 19.92 30.12
N GLU A 110 -21.09 19.36 31.28
CA GLU A 110 -20.88 20.07 32.55
C GLU A 110 -19.37 20.23 32.80
N TRP A 111 -18.95 21.45 33.12
CA TRP A 111 -17.56 21.78 33.39
C TRP A 111 -17.44 22.69 34.62
N ASP A 112 -16.41 22.47 35.44
CA ASP A 112 -16.04 23.30 36.58
C ASP A 112 -14.55 23.65 36.52
N GLU A 113 -14.14 24.70 37.24
CA GLU A 113 -12.74 25.15 37.25
C GLU A 113 -11.78 24.07 37.79
N GLU A 114 -12.26 23.23 38.72
CA GLU A 114 -11.50 22.09 39.23
C GLU A 114 -11.28 20.98 38.18
N PHE A 115 -11.98 21.01 37.05
CA PHE A 115 -11.75 20.11 35.93
C PHE A 115 -10.54 20.51 35.09
N GLY A 116 -10.28 21.81 34.92
CA GLY A 116 -9.19 22.31 34.08
C GLY A 116 -9.42 22.08 32.58
N ILE A 117 -8.35 22.03 31.78
CA ILE A 117 -8.46 21.95 30.31
C ILE A 117 -8.70 20.51 29.82
N PRO A 118 -9.71 20.22 28.98
CA PRO A 118 -9.90 18.91 28.35
C PRO A 118 -8.77 18.54 27.39
N GLY A 119 -8.19 17.35 27.53
CA GLY A 119 -7.11 16.84 26.68
C GLY A 119 -7.46 15.63 25.83
N ALA A 120 -8.44 14.84 26.28
CA ALA A 120 -8.94 13.66 25.59
C ALA A 120 -10.46 13.50 25.82
N ILE A 121 -11.10 12.68 24.99
CA ILE A 121 -12.52 12.32 25.08
C ILE A 121 -12.64 10.81 25.01
N ILE A 122 -13.32 10.23 26.00
CA ILE A 122 -13.77 8.84 25.95
C ILE A 122 -15.16 8.82 25.29
N LEU A 123 -15.36 7.94 24.32
CA LEU A 123 -16.62 7.80 23.59
C LEU A 123 -17.11 6.35 23.64
N ARG A 124 -18.41 6.18 23.90
CA ARG A 124 -19.11 4.89 23.91
C ARG A 124 -20.30 4.94 22.96
N ASN A 125 -20.33 4.00 22.04
CA ASN A 125 -21.46 3.79 21.15
C ASN A 125 -22.35 2.68 21.73
N ASN A 126 -23.52 3.04 22.27
CA ASN A 126 -24.47 2.05 22.80
C ASN A 126 -25.50 1.57 21.76
N HIS A 127 -25.37 1.98 20.50
CA HIS A 127 -26.19 1.48 19.38
C HIS A 127 -25.68 0.14 18.87
N THR A 128 -26.45 -0.50 17.99
CA THR A 128 -26.06 -1.75 17.34
C THR A 128 -25.23 -1.52 16.08
N ALA A 129 -25.46 -0.43 15.35
CA ALA A 129 -24.65 -0.03 14.21
C ALA A 129 -23.38 0.73 14.61
N GLU A 130 -22.30 0.50 13.86
CA GLU A 130 -21.13 1.37 13.86
C GLU A 130 -21.35 2.66 13.06
N PHE A 131 -20.54 3.68 13.36
CA PHE A 131 -20.45 4.91 12.55
C PHE A 131 -19.00 5.35 12.43
N PHE A 132 -18.70 6.21 11.44
CA PHE A 132 -17.38 6.80 11.29
C PHE A 132 -17.34 8.17 11.95
N LEU A 133 -16.49 8.34 12.97
CA LEU A 133 -16.29 9.60 13.67
C LEU A 133 -15.21 10.42 12.96
N LYS A 134 -15.55 11.59 12.43
CA LYS A 134 -14.59 12.48 11.76
C LYS A 134 -13.90 13.40 12.77
N THR A 135 -14.69 14.24 13.44
CA THR A 135 -14.14 15.26 14.36
C THR A 135 -15.04 15.50 15.56
N ILE A 136 -14.43 15.98 16.64
CA ILE A 136 -15.12 16.63 17.77
C ILE A 136 -14.48 18.01 17.95
N THR A 137 -15.28 19.04 18.12
CA THR A 137 -14.82 20.41 18.38
C THR A 137 -15.51 20.96 19.61
N LEU A 138 -14.75 21.32 20.63
CA LEU A 138 -15.24 22.02 21.82
C LEU A 138 -15.08 23.51 21.61
N GLU A 139 -16.15 24.26 21.85
CA GLU A 139 -16.18 25.73 21.72
C GLU A 139 -16.19 26.37 23.10
N ASN A 140 -15.60 27.57 23.19
CA ASN A 140 -15.60 28.41 24.40
C ASN A 140 -15.10 27.71 25.66
N VAL A 141 -14.08 26.84 25.54
CA VAL A 141 -13.41 26.22 26.67
C VAL A 141 -12.67 27.31 27.47
N PRO A 142 -12.97 27.48 28.77
CA PRO A 142 -12.30 28.50 29.58
C PRO A 142 -10.79 28.32 29.59
N GLY A 143 -10.05 29.42 29.38
CA GLY A 143 -8.57 29.43 29.37
C GLY A 143 -7.91 28.97 28.05
N GLU A 144 -8.62 28.27 27.16
CA GLU A 144 -8.04 27.70 25.93
C GLU A 144 -8.79 28.14 24.65
N GLY A 145 -10.07 28.47 24.74
CA GLY A 145 -10.91 28.81 23.59
C GLY A 145 -11.44 27.57 22.88
N ARG A 146 -10.93 27.28 21.69
CA ARG A 146 -11.44 26.17 20.86
C ARG A 146 -10.48 24.97 20.90
N ILE A 147 -11.02 23.78 21.15
CA ILE A 147 -10.23 22.53 21.15
C ILE A 147 -10.76 21.58 20.07
N HIS A 148 -9.86 21.08 19.23
CA HIS A 148 -10.18 20.15 18.15
C HIS A 148 -9.66 18.74 18.41
N PHE A 149 -10.48 17.75 18.05
CA PHE A 149 -10.16 16.33 18.05
C PHE A 149 -10.34 15.82 16.62
N VAL A 150 -9.25 15.42 15.97
CA VAL A 150 -9.27 14.82 14.63
C VAL A 150 -9.27 13.31 14.81
N CYS A 151 -10.43 12.69 14.61
CA CYS A 151 -10.68 11.30 15.01
C CYS A 151 -10.51 10.32 13.84
N ASN A 152 -11.18 10.59 12.71
CA ASN A 152 -11.19 9.78 11.49
C ASN A 152 -11.15 8.26 11.74
N SER A 153 -12.10 7.74 12.52
CA SER A 153 -12.10 6.32 12.93
C SER A 153 -13.51 5.75 13.06
N TRP A 154 -13.65 4.47 12.75
CA TRP A 154 -14.88 3.72 12.95
C TRP A 154 -15.11 3.41 14.42
N VAL A 155 -16.31 3.69 14.93
CA VAL A 155 -16.74 3.44 16.30
C VAL A 155 -17.81 2.34 16.32
N TYR A 156 -17.40 1.15 16.75
CA TYR A 156 -18.28 0.00 16.95
C TYR A 156 -19.06 0.08 18.26
N PRO A 157 -20.10 -0.75 18.44
CA PRO A 157 -20.80 -0.87 19.71
C PRO A 157 -19.83 -1.13 20.87
N ASP A 158 -19.97 -0.39 21.98
CA ASP A 158 -19.03 -0.38 23.11
C ASP A 158 -18.81 -1.77 23.71
N ARG A 159 -19.86 -2.60 23.71
CA ARG A 159 -19.82 -4.02 24.11
C ARG A 159 -18.80 -4.88 23.34
N ARG A 160 -18.27 -4.41 22.21
CA ARG A 160 -17.22 -5.10 21.43
C ARG A 160 -15.82 -4.71 21.86
N TYR A 161 -15.64 -3.65 22.63
CA TYR A 161 -14.34 -3.18 23.04
C TYR A 161 -13.98 -3.65 24.46
N LYS A 162 -12.73 -4.06 24.66
CA LYS A 162 -12.18 -4.34 26.00
C LYS A 162 -12.01 -3.07 26.83
N LYS A 163 -11.74 -1.95 26.15
CA LYS A 163 -11.65 -0.60 26.72
C LYS A 163 -12.44 0.38 25.84
N PRO A 164 -13.16 1.35 26.42
CA PRO A 164 -13.84 2.40 25.67
C PRO A 164 -12.90 3.12 24.69
N ARG A 165 -13.45 3.63 23.59
CA ARG A 165 -12.67 4.40 22.62
C ARG A 165 -12.22 5.72 23.21
N ILE A 166 -10.96 6.08 23.02
CA ILE A 166 -10.39 7.35 23.44
C ILE A 166 -9.87 8.12 22.24
N PHE A 167 -10.07 9.44 22.26
CA PHE A 167 -9.62 10.38 21.24
C PHE A 167 -8.89 11.53 21.90
N PHE A 168 -7.69 11.85 21.43
CA PHE A 168 -6.88 12.96 21.95
C PHE A 168 -7.14 14.24 21.17
N SER A 169 -6.96 15.38 21.84
CA SER A 169 -6.92 16.67 21.15
C SER A 169 -5.79 16.69 20.11
N ASN A 170 -5.89 17.58 19.13
CA ASN A 170 -4.93 17.69 18.04
C ASN A 170 -3.56 18.27 18.46
N LYS A 171 -3.32 18.54 19.76
CA LYS A 171 -2.02 18.93 20.29
C LYS A 171 -0.97 17.82 20.06
N THR A 172 0.29 18.21 19.98
CA THR A 172 1.41 17.30 19.67
C THR A 172 2.34 17.25 20.87
N TYR A 173 2.76 16.04 21.27
CA TYR A 173 3.62 15.84 22.44
C TYR A 173 4.65 14.73 22.20
N LEU A 174 5.90 15.02 22.53
CA LEU A 174 6.85 13.95 22.85
C LEU A 174 6.41 13.19 24.11
N PRO A 175 6.90 11.96 24.33
CA PRO A 175 6.52 11.18 25.52
C PRO A 175 6.75 11.93 26.85
N HIS A 176 7.87 12.64 26.98
CA HIS A 176 8.21 13.37 28.20
C HIS A 176 7.40 14.68 28.38
N GLU A 177 6.96 15.28 27.27
CA GLU A 177 6.12 16.49 27.25
C GLU A 177 4.62 16.19 27.42
N THR A 178 4.23 14.91 27.33
CA THR A 178 2.83 14.53 27.48
C THR A 178 2.34 14.95 28.87
N PRO A 179 1.23 15.71 28.98
CA PRO A 179 0.67 16.12 30.26
C PRO A 179 0.51 14.93 31.19
N ALA A 180 0.93 15.06 32.45
CA ALA A 180 1.02 13.93 33.38
C ALA A 180 -0.31 13.16 33.48
N ALA A 181 -1.42 13.89 33.48
CA ALA A 181 -2.79 13.35 33.53
C ALA A 181 -3.17 12.51 32.30
N LEU A 182 -2.51 12.69 31.15
CA LEU A 182 -2.79 11.95 29.90
C LEU A 182 -1.84 10.78 29.65
N ARG A 183 -0.76 10.63 30.42
CA ARG A 183 0.27 9.60 30.17
C ARG A 183 -0.29 8.18 30.26
N LYS A 184 -1.16 7.93 31.24
CA LYS A 184 -1.88 6.65 31.39
C LYS A 184 -2.65 6.32 30.12
N TYR A 185 -3.51 7.24 29.67
CA TYR A 185 -4.34 7.06 28.48
C TYR A 185 -3.53 6.86 27.20
N ARG A 186 -2.42 7.61 27.06
CA ARG A 186 -1.49 7.47 25.94
C ARG A 186 -0.94 6.05 25.84
N GLU A 187 -0.50 5.49 26.96
CA GLU A 187 0.08 4.15 27.02
C GLU A 187 -0.98 3.06 26.87
N GLU A 188 -2.14 3.22 27.50
CA GLU A 188 -3.24 2.26 27.40
C GLU A 188 -3.76 2.12 25.96
N GLU A 189 -3.87 3.22 25.20
CA GLU A 189 -4.25 3.15 23.79
C GLU A 189 -3.20 2.39 22.97
N LEU A 190 -1.91 2.61 23.21
CA LEU A 190 -0.85 1.83 22.55
C LEU A 190 -0.92 0.34 22.91
N GLN A 191 -1.26 -0.01 24.14
CA GLN A 191 -1.49 -1.41 24.53
C GLN A 191 -2.67 -2.03 23.78
N VAL A 192 -3.78 -1.29 23.61
CA VAL A 192 -4.93 -1.73 22.81
C VAL A 192 -4.52 -1.96 21.34
N LEU A 193 -3.77 -1.03 20.75
CA LEU A 193 -3.30 -1.13 19.36
C LEU A 193 -2.28 -2.27 19.16
N ARG A 194 -1.47 -2.61 20.17
CA ARG A 194 -0.55 -3.75 20.11
C ARG A 194 -1.26 -5.10 20.22
N GLY A 195 -2.40 -5.15 20.91
CA GLY A 195 -3.10 -6.39 21.24
C GLY A 195 -2.31 -7.29 22.18
N ASP A 196 -2.81 -8.50 22.40
CA ASP A 196 -2.21 -9.51 23.29
C ASP A 196 -1.45 -10.62 22.52
N GLY A 197 -1.39 -10.53 21.18
CA GLY A 197 -0.73 -11.52 20.32
C GLY A 197 -1.48 -12.85 20.21
N THR A 198 -2.71 -12.95 20.73
CA THR A 198 -3.51 -14.18 20.74
C THR A 198 -4.83 -14.02 19.99
N GLY A 199 -5.47 -15.15 19.67
CA GLY A 199 -6.78 -15.20 19.00
C GLY A 199 -6.77 -14.76 17.54
N GLN A 200 -7.85 -15.10 16.84
CA GLN A 200 -8.15 -14.63 15.49
C GLN A 200 -8.70 -13.21 15.55
N LEU A 201 -8.15 -12.32 14.72
CA LEU A 201 -8.59 -10.93 14.64
C LEU A 201 -9.85 -10.82 13.76
N LYS A 202 -10.75 -9.93 14.14
CA LYS A 202 -12.09 -9.78 13.57
C LYS A 202 -12.34 -8.37 13.08
N THR A 203 -13.36 -8.22 12.25
CA THR A 203 -13.86 -6.90 11.82
C THR A 203 -14.23 -6.04 13.02
N GLY A 204 -13.62 -4.85 13.10
CA GLY A 204 -13.75 -3.90 14.20
C GLY A 204 -12.53 -3.87 15.14
N ASP A 205 -11.68 -4.90 15.11
CA ASP A 205 -10.42 -4.88 15.86
C ASP A 205 -9.44 -3.85 15.26
N ARG A 206 -8.63 -3.24 16.13
CA ARG A 206 -7.64 -2.20 15.79
C ARG A 206 -6.21 -2.66 16.12
N VAL A 207 -5.96 -3.97 16.08
CA VAL A 207 -4.71 -4.57 16.51
C VAL A 207 -3.72 -4.62 15.35
N TYR A 208 -2.59 -3.93 15.52
CA TYR A 208 -1.46 -3.96 14.61
C TYR A 208 -0.43 -4.93 15.16
N ASP A 209 -0.12 -6.00 14.44
CA ASP A 209 0.92 -6.95 14.84
C ASP A 209 1.53 -7.64 13.60
N TYR A 210 2.65 -8.34 13.80
CA TYR A 210 3.44 -8.92 12.73
C TYR A 210 3.15 -10.41 12.53
N ALA A 211 3.25 -10.85 11.28
CA ALA A 211 3.31 -12.27 10.95
C ALA A 211 4.14 -12.51 9.69
N LEU A 212 4.48 -13.78 9.46
CA LEU A 212 5.23 -14.24 8.28
C LEU A 212 4.31 -14.31 7.07
N TYR A 213 4.86 -14.34 5.86
CA TYR A 213 4.10 -14.67 4.66
C TYR A 213 3.94 -16.19 4.59
N ASN A 214 3.04 -16.71 5.41
CA ASN A 214 2.64 -18.11 5.49
C ASN A 214 1.19 -18.31 5.06
N ASP A 215 0.56 -17.31 4.46
CA ASP A 215 -0.84 -17.29 4.01
C ASP A 215 -0.99 -17.34 2.48
N LEU A 216 0.11 -17.58 1.76
CA LEU A 216 0.12 -17.58 0.29
C LEU A 216 -0.24 -18.95 -0.31
N GLY A 217 0.10 -20.05 0.37
CA GLY A 217 -0.17 -21.41 -0.10
C GLY A 217 -1.58 -21.92 0.25
N ASP A 218 -2.05 -22.93 -0.48
CA ASP A 218 -3.31 -23.65 -0.21
C ASP A 218 -3.08 -25.18 -0.17
N PRO A 219 -2.25 -25.70 0.76
CA PRO A 219 -1.85 -27.11 0.80
C PRO A 219 -3.01 -28.05 1.16
N ASP A 220 -4.14 -27.53 1.62
CA ASP A 220 -5.36 -28.32 1.87
C ASP A 220 -6.05 -28.74 0.57
N LYS A 221 -5.82 -28.02 -0.55
CA LYS A 221 -6.36 -28.36 -1.87
C LYS A 221 -5.42 -29.20 -2.73
N GLY A 222 -4.12 -29.15 -2.49
CA GLY A 222 -3.14 -29.90 -3.26
C GLY A 222 -1.70 -29.57 -2.87
N ALA A 223 -0.81 -30.56 -3.00
CA ALA A 223 0.62 -30.37 -2.70
C ALA A 223 1.30 -29.38 -3.67
N ASP A 224 0.77 -29.24 -4.89
CA ASP A 224 1.18 -28.27 -5.91
C ASP A 224 0.85 -26.81 -5.54
N LEU A 225 -0.07 -26.60 -4.60
CA LEU A 225 -0.45 -25.30 -4.06
C LEU A 225 0.26 -24.96 -2.75
N ALA A 226 1.12 -25.85 -2.23
CA ALA A 226 1.99 -25.53 -1.10
C ALA A 226 3.05 -24.51 -1.51
N ARG A 227 3.36 -23.54 -0.63
CA ARG A 227 4.40 -22.53 -0.85
C ARG A 227 5.32 -22.44 0.37
N PRO A 228 6.61 -22.11 0.18
CA PRO A 228 7.50 -21.88 1.32
C PRO A 228 7.02 -20.69 2.15
N VAL A 229 7.16 -20.78 3.46
CA VAL A 229 6.94 -19.63 4.36
C VAL A 229 8.06 -18.62 4.15
N LEU A 230 7.70 -17.38 3.82
CA LEU A 230 8.67 -16.29 3.64
C LEU A 230 8.77 -15.43 4.90
N GLY A 231 10.01 -15.24 5.36
CA GLY A 231 10.36 -14.57 6.60
C GLY A 231 10.64 -15.56 7.74
N GLY A 232 11.48 -15.14 8.70
CA GLY A 232 11.79 -15.94 9.89
C GLY A 232 12.82 -17.05 9.68
N SER A 233 13.45 -17.12 8.51
CA SER A 233 14.57 -18.03 8.21
C SER A 233 15.67 -17.31 7.43
N ALA A 234 16.91 -17.85 7.48
CA ALA A 234 18.02 -17.37 6.67
C ALA A 234 17.90 -17.78 5.19
N GLN A 235 17.21 -18.89 4.92
CA GLN A 235 16.97 -19.37 3.56
C GLN A 235 16.03 -18.44 2.80
N TYR A 236 14.92 -18.04 3.43
CA TYR A 236 13.89 -17.17 2.87
C TYR A 236 13.62 -15.97 3.80
N PRO A 237 14.54 -15.01 3.91
CA PRO A 237 14.29 -13.79 4.69
C PRO A 237 13.26 -12.92 3.97
N TYR A 238 12.39 -12.26 4.72
CA TYR A 238 11.37 -11.39 4.15
C TYR A 238 10.85 -10.36 5.15
N PRO A 239 10.35 -9.19 4.69
CA PRO A 239 9.56 -8.29 5.51
C PRO A 239 8.39 -9.02 6.20
N ARG A 240 7.91 -8.45 7.31
CA ARG A 240 6.70 -8.96 7.99
C ARG A 240 5.45 -8.31 7.40
N ARG A 241 4.34 -9.02 7.45
CA ARG A 241 3.00 -8.51 7.09
C ARG A 241 2.12 -8.32 8.33
N GLY A 242 0.95 -7.73 8.15
CA GLY A 242 -0.07 -7.61 9.20
C GLY A 242 -0.62 -8.98 9.63
N ARG A 243 -0.59 -9.25 10.94
CA ARG A 243 -1.18 -10.45 11.57
C ARG A 243 -2.69 -10.50 11.33
N THR A 244 -3.19 -11.68 10.98
CA THR A 244 -4.61 -11.99 10.73
C THR A 244 -5.10 -13.09 11.67
N SER A 245 -4.24 -14.08 11.91
CA SER A 245 -4.45 -15.18 12.86
C SER A 245 -5.67 -16.02 12.58
N ARG A 246 -5.94 -16.26 11.30
CA ARG A 246 -6.82 -17.35 10.88
C ARG A 246 -6.20 -18.68 11.34
N PRO A 247 -7.02 -19.74 11.47
CA PRO A 247 -6.52 -21.06 11.82
C PRO A 247 -5.43 -21.54 10.84
N PRO A 248 -4.50 -22.41 11.27
CA PRO A 248 -3.61 -23.10 10.35
C PRO A 248 -4.38 -23.94 9.31
N SER A 249 -3.74 -24.27 8.19
CA SER A 249 -4.26 -25.28 7.28
C SER A 249 -4.30 -26.65 7.97
N LYS A 250 -5.13 -27.56 7.46
CA LYS A 250 -5.27 -28.91 8.02
C LYS A 250 -4.05 -29.77 7.73
N THR A 251 -3.42 -29.59 6.57
CA THR A 251 -2.29 -30.39 6.09
C THR A 251 -0.92 -29.86 6.51
N ASP A 252 -0.80 -28.56 6.82
CA ASP A 252 0.46 -27.94 7.26
C ASP A 252 0.23 -26.91 8.38
N PRO A 253 0.60 -27.21 9.64
CA PRO A 253 0.40 -26.29 10.76
C PRO A 253 1.22 -25.00 10.67
N LYS A 254 2.20 -24.90 9.75
CA LYS A 254 2.97 -23.67 9.51
C LYS A 254 2.29 -22.72 8.53
N THR A 255 1.35 -23.21 7.73
CA THR A 255 0.61 -22.42 6.74
C THR A 255 -0.71 -21.93 7.35
N GLU A 256 -1.01 -20.64 7.19
CA GLU A 256 -2.29 -20.05 7.59
C GLU A 256 -3.35 -20.35 6.53
N SER A 257 -4.56 -20.75 6.96
CA SER A 257 -5.67 -21.07 6.06
C SER A 257 -6.08 -19.90 5.16
N ARG A 258 -6.59 -20.24 3.97
CA ARG A 258 -6.99 -19.31 2.90
C ARG A 258 -8.41 -18.76 3.08
N LEU A 259 -8.65 -17.58 2.50
CA LEU A 259 -9.99 -17.04 2.31
C LEU A 259 -10.44 -17.24 0.85
N PHE A 260 -11.74 -17.24 0.63
CA PHE A 260 -12.35 -17.31 -0.70
C PHE A 260 -13.41 -16.22 -0.86
N LEU A 261 -13.71 -15.83 -2.10
CA LEU A 261 -14.75 -14.85 -2.38
C LEU A 261 -16.12 -15.32 -1.84
N PRO A 262 -16.96 -14.41 -1.31
CA PRO A 262 -16.73 -12.96 -1.18
C PRO A 262 -15.89 -12.56 0.05
N THR A 263 -15.62 -13.49 0.97
CA THR A 263 -14.93 -13.25 2.26
C THR A 263 -13.57 -12.56 2.12
N ILE A 264 -12.85 -12.77 1.01
CA ILE A 264 -11.58 -12.07 0.71
C ILE A 264 -11.71 -10.54 0.82
N LEU A 265 -12.84 -9.95 0.41
CA LEU A 265 -13.07 -8.51 0.48
C LEU A 265 -13.15 -7.99 1.93
N SER A 266 -13.29 -8.89 2.88
CA SER A 266 -13.29 -8.64 4.32
C SER A 266 -12.07 -9.23 5.03
N VAL A 267 -10.98 -9.52 4.30
CA VAL A 267 -9.71 -9.94 4.90
C VAL A 267 -9.31 -8.96 6.01
N TYR A 268 -8.86 -9.50 7.14
CA TYR A 268 -8.55 -8.68 8.28
C TYR A 268 -7.39 -7.72 7.99
N VAL A 269 -7.65 -6.45 8.26
CA VAL A 269 -6.68 -5.41 8.57
C VAL A 269 -7.26 -4.59 9.72
N PRO A 270 -6.44 -3.84 10.49
CA PRO A 270 -6.93 -2.93 11.51
C PRO A 270 -8.05 -2.04 10.94
N ARG A 271 -9.15 -1.89 11.67
CA ARG A 271 -10.42 -1.40 11.10
C ARG A 271 -10.31 -0.09 10.32
N ASP A 272 -9.47 0.82 10.78
CA ASP A 272 -9.30 2.15 10.19
C ASP A 272 -8.36 2.17 8.96
N GLU A 273 -7.66 1.06 8.69
CA GLU A 273 -6.86 0.86 7.47
C GLU A 273 -7.71 0.39 6.27
N GLN A 274 -8.91 -0.13 6.53
CA GLN A 274 -9.82 -0.65 5.49
C GLN A 274 -10.18 0.45 4.49
N PHE A 275 -10.19 0.11 3.21
CA PHE A 275 -10.61 1.04 2.15
C PHE A 275 -11.97 1.66 2.46
N ALA A 276 -12.11 2.94 2.10
CA ALA A 276 -13.43 3.54 1.94
C ALA A 276 -14.22 2.79 0.86
N HIS A 277 -15.54 2.72 1.01
CA HIS A 277 -16.42 1.96 0.10
C HIS A 277 -16.22 2.30 -1.38
N LEU A 278 -16.10 3.59 -1.73
CA LEU A 278 -15.86 4.02 -3.13
C LEU A 278 -14.55 3.43 -3.69
N LYS A 279 -13.49 3.42 -2.88
CA LYS A 279 -12.19 2.85 -3.29
C LYS A 279 -12.25 1.32 -3.43
N LEU A 280 -13.03 0.65 -2.58
CA LEU A 280 -13.28 -0.79 -2.72
C LEU A 280 -14.10 -1.10 -3.98
N SER A 281 -15.12 -0.28 -4.29
CA SER A 281 -15.90 -0.35 -5.53
C SER A 281 -15.00 -0.18 -6.76
N ASP A 282 -14.14 0.85 -6.78
CA ASP A 282 -13.16 1.04 -7.85
C ASP A 282 -12.18 -0.14 -7.95
N PHE A 283 -11.70 -0.66 -6.81
CA PHE A 283 -10.85 -1.86 -6.80
C PHE A 283 -11.56 -3.07 -7.42
N ILE A 284 -12.84 -3.28 -7.09
CA ILE A 284 -13.64 -4.36 -7.65
C ILE A 284 -13.84 -4.15 -9.16
N ALA A 285 -14.29 -2.97 -9.55
CA ALA A 285 -14.62 -2.62 -10.92
C ALA A 285 -13.42 -2.71 -11.88
N TYR A 286 -12.23 -2.30 -11.43
CA TYR A 286 -11.05 -2.26 -12.29
C TYR A 286 -10.12 -3.47 -12.13
N ASN A 287 -9.89 -3.96 -10.91
CA ASN A 287 -8.88 -4.99 -10.67
C ASN A 287 -9.47 -6.39 -10.59
N LEU A 288 -10.65 -6.57 -9.96
CA LEU A 288 -11.31 -7.88 -9.92
C LEU A 288 -11.98 -8.24 -11.25
N LYS A 289 -12.30 -7.25 -12.08
CA LYS A 289 -12.81 -7.45 -13.44
C LYS A 289 -11.86 -8.28 -14.31
N GLY A 290 -10.54 -8.09 -14.19
CA GLY A 290 -9.54 -8.91 -14.89
C GLY A 290 -9.20 -10.25 -14.22
N LEU A 291 -9.69 -10.47 -12.99
CA LEU A 291 -9.34 -11.57 -12.08
C LEU A 291 -10.35 -12.71 -12.09
N VAL A 292 -11.47 -12.53 -12.80
CA VAL A 292 -12.42 -13.62 -12.99
C VAL A 292 -11.68 -14.70 -13.76
N ASN A 293 -11.33 -15.77 -13.07
CA ASN A 293 -10.68 -16.99 -13.59
C ASN A 293 -11.39 -17.60 -14.82
N GLN A 294 -12.53 -17.05 -15.21
CA GLN A 294 -13.30 -17.42 -16.39
C GLN A 294 -13.11 -16.46 -17.57
N ILE A 295 -12.47 -15.30 -17.47
CA ILE A 295 -12.11 -14.46 -18.65
C ILE A 295 -10.98 -15.07 -19.46
N ILE A 296 -10.12 -15.86 -18.83
CA ILE A 296 -9.05 -16.57 -19.55
C ILE A 296 -9.64 -17.53 -20.60
N PRO A 297 -10.58 -18.46 -20.27
CA PRO A 297 -11.34 -19.24 -21.25
C PRO A 297 -12.12 -18.41 -22.31
N LEU A 298 -12.36 -17.12 -22.07
CA LEU A 298 -13.08 -16.23 -22.98
C LEU A 298 -12.19 -15.61 -24.04
N LEU A 299 -10.96 -15.24 -23.64
CA LEU A 299 -9.90 -14.85 -24.56
C LEU A 299 -9.53 -16.02 -25.47
N GLU A 300 -9.51 -17.22 -24.90
CA GLU A 300 -9.26 -18.50 -25.60
C GLU A 300 -10.22 -18.75 -26.79
N ALA A 301 -11.52 -18.47 -26.62
CA ALA A 301 -12.56 -18.71 -27.63
C ALA A 301 -12.63 -17.64 -28.75
N PHE A 302 -11.96 -16.50 -28.61
CA PHE A 302 -12.08 -15.37 -29.54
C PHE A 302 -11.12 -15.44 -30.74
N VAL A 303 -10.07 -16.26 -30.65
CA VAL A 303 -9.03 -16.33 -31.67
C VAL A 303 -9.41 -17.39 -32.70
N ASN A 304 -9.67 -16.94 -33.94
CA ASN A 304 -10.30 -17.75 -34.98
C ASN A 304 -9.34 -18.64 -35.80
N TYR A 305 -8.01 -18.41 -35.79
CA TYR A 305 -7.06 -19.22 -36.56
C TYR A 305 -6.16 -20.11 -35.68
N THR A 306 -5.73 -19.61 -34.53
CA THR A 306 -4.96 -20.38 -33.54
C THR A 306 -5.69 -20.31 -32.20
N PRO A 307 -6.38 -21.38 -31.76
CA PRO A 307 -7.09 -21.35 -30.48
C PRO A 307 -6.14 -20.89 -29.37
N ASN A 308 -6.54 -19.85 -28.62
CA ASN A 308 -5.84 -19.34 -27.45
C ASN A 308 -4.59 -18.46 -27.67
N GLU A 309 -4.31 -17.97 -28.89
CA GLU A 309 -3.12 -17.12 -29.17
C GLU A 309 -3.45 -15.80 -29.90
N PHE A 310 -2.57 -14.81 -29.93
CA PHE A 310 -2.77 -13.65 -30.82
C PHE A 310 -2.10 -13.90 -32.17
N ASP A 311 -2.86 -13.82 -33.26
CA ASP A 311 -2.34 -14.06 -34.62
C ASP A 311 -1.59 -12.83 -35.18
N SER A 312 -1.86 -11.63 -34.63
CA SER A 312 -1.24 -10.38 -35.07
C SER A 312 -1.18 -9.31 -33.98
N PHE A 313 -0.29 -8.32 -34.14
CA PHE A 313 -0.28 -7.12 -33.26
C PHE A 313 -1.61 -6.35 -33.31
N LYS A 314 -2.37 -6.47 -34.39
CA LYS A 314 -3.69 -5.84 -34.51
C LYS A 314 -4.69 -6.43 -33.52
N ASP A 315 -4.57 -7.73 -33.21
CA ASP A 315 -5.47 -8.38 -32.26
C ASP A 315 -5.24 -7.88 -30.84
N VAL A 316 -3.99 -7.56 -30.50
CA VAL A 316 -3.62 -6.87 -29.26
C VAL A 316 -4.17 -5.45 -29.24
N ASP A 317 -3.99 -4.68 -30.33
CA ASP A 317 -4.56 -3.32 -30.47
C ASP A 317 -6.09 -3.32 -30.27
N ASN A 318 -6.79 -4.34 -30.77
CA ASN A 318 -8.24 -4.44 -30.68
C ASN A 318 -8.75 -4.48 -29.24
N LEU A 319 -7.97 -4.98 -28.27
CA LEU A 319 -8.31 -4.95 -26.84
C LEU A 319 -8.61 -3.53 -26.33
N PHE A 320 -7.94 -2.53 -26.91
CA PHE A 320 -8.01 -1.14 -26.49
C PHE A 320 -8.90 -0.29 -27.39
N PHE A 321 -8.82 -0.48 -28.70
CA PHE A 321 -9.53 0.39 -29.66
C PHE A 321 -10.94 -0.10 -29.97
N ASN A 322 -11.11 -1.41 -30.15
CA ASN A 322 -12.36 -2.01 -30.63
C ASN A 322 -13.10 -2.80 -29.55
N GLY A 323 -12.43 -3.18 -28.46
CA GLY A 323 -12.94 -4.12 -27.46
C GLY A 323 -13.02 -5.55 -28.01
N LEU A 324 -13.28 -6.51 -27.11
CA LEU A 324 -13.55 -7.89 -27.50
C LEU A 324 -15.08 -8.12 -27.62
N PRO A 325 -15.60 -8.53 -28.79
CA PRO A 325 -16.99 -8.91 -28.93
C PRO A 325 -17.23 -10.26 -28.25
N LEU A 326 -18.05 -10.28 -27.20
CA LEU A 326 -18.44 -11.50 -26.49
C LEU A 326 -19.79 -12.03 -27.01
N PRO A 327 -19.93 -13.34 -27.29
CA PRO A 327 -21.23 -13.98 -27.46
C PRO A 327 -22.14 -13.77 -26.23
N THR A 328 -23.44 -13.56 -26.43
CA THR A 328 -24.40 -13.27 -25.35
C THR A 328 -24.48 -14.39 -24.30
N ASP A 329 -24.43 -15.65 -24.72
CA ASP A 329 -24.47 -16.82 -23.81
C ASP A 329 -23.30 -16.83 -22.82
N LEU A 330 -22.20 -16.23 -23.26
CA LEU A 330 -20.93 -16.22 -22.57
C LEU A 330 -20.88 -15.10 -21.52
N ILE A 331 -21.47 -13.94 -21.84
CA ILE A 331 -21.74 -12.87 -20.88
C ILE A 331 -22.61 -13.39 -19.72
N ASN A 332 -23.62 -14.22 -20.03
CA ASN A 332 -24.50 -14.81 -19.01
C ASN A 332 -23.76 -15.80 -18.09
N GLN A 333 -22.81 -16.59 -18.63
CA GLN A 333 -21.98 -17.48 -17.80
C GLN A 333 -21.08 -16.70 -16.83
N VAL A 334 -20.47 -15.61 -17.30
CA VAL A 334 -19.66 -14.73 -16.43
C VAL A 334 -20.51 -14.10 -15.34
N ALA A 335 -21.69 -13.57 -15.70
CA ALA A 335 -22.61 -12.97 -14.75
C ALA A 335 -22.99 -13.95 -13.62
N ASN A 336 -23.25 -15.21 -13.95
CA ASN A 336 -23.63 -16.23 -12.96
C ASN A 336 -22.53 -16.58 -11.93
N ASN A 337 -21.27 -16.29 -12.23
CA ASN A 337 -20.13 -16.60 -11.35
C ASN A 337 -19.61 -15.39 -10.56
N ILE A 338 -20.19 -14.21 -10.80
CA ILE A 338 -19.94 -13.00 -10.01
C ILE A 338 -20.92 -13.01 -8.82
N PRO A 339 -20.43 -12.88 -7.57
CA PRO A 339 -21.31 -12.72 -6.42
C PRO A 339 -22.32 -11.59 -6.66
N LEU A 340 -23.58 -11.80 -6.28
CA LEU A 340 -24.68 -10.87 -6.57
C LEU A 340 -24.37 -9.46 -6.06
N GLU A 341 -23.65 -9.38 -4.94
CA GLU A 341 -23.20 -8.17 -4.27
C GLU A 341 -22.19 -7.34 -5.08
N MET A 342 -21.52 -7.96 -6.07
CA MET A 342 -20.48 -7.36 -6.90
C MET A 342 -20.95 -7.06 -8.33
N MET A 343 -22.12 -7.54 -8.74
CA MET A 343 -22.62 -7.39 -10.11
C MET A 343 -22.71 -5.93 -10.56
N GLY A 344 -23.19 -5.02 -9.70
CA GLY A 344 -23.33 -3.60 -10.04
C GLY A 344 -22.00 -2.90 -10.38
N GLU A 345 -20.90 -3.34 -9.76
CA GLU A 345 -19.56 -2.79 -10.00
C GLU A 345 -18.87 -3.42 -11.22
N PHE A 346 -19.15 -4.70 -11.49
CA PHE A 346 -18.65 -5.39 -12.69
C PHE A 346 -19.32 -4.91 -13.98
N PHE A 347 -20.61 -4.57 -13.91
CA PHE A 347 -21.44 -4.17 -15.05
C PHE A 347 -21.83 -2.69 -15.01
N ARG A 348 -20.93 -1.81 -14.54
CA ARG A 348 -21.18 -0.36 -14.48
C ARG A 348 -21.76 0.14 -15.81
N SER A 349 -22.85 0.89 -15.71
CA SER A 349 -23.70 1.31 -16.84
C SER A 349 -23.10 2.45 -17.68
N ASP A 350 -21.80 2.73 -17.54
CA ASP A 350 -21.10 3.83 -18.22
C ASP A 350 -20.88 3.58 -19.72
N GLY A 351 -21.43 2.49 -20.26
CA GLY A 351 -21.39 2.17 -21.69
C GLY A 351 -20.05 1.63 -22.17
N GLN A 352 -19.08 1.38 -21.28
CA GLN A 352 -17.88 0.66 -21.64
C GLN A 352 -18.24 -0.82 -21.87
N GLN A 353 -18.01 -1.31 -23.08
CA GLN A 353 -18.13 -2.74 -23.37
C GLN A 353 -17.30 -3.53 -22.32
N LEU A 354 -17.82 -4.67 -21.85
CA LEU A 354 -17.25 -5.46 -20.75
C LEU A 354 -15.74 -5.70 -20.90
N LEU A 355 -15.21 -5.73 -22.13
CA LEU A 355 -13.81 -6.03 -22.45
C LEU A 355 -13.15 -5.00 -23.39
N LYS A 356 -13.42 -3.70 -23.21
CA LYS A 356 -12.62 -2.63 -23.84
C LYS A 356 -11.74 -1.96 -22.79
N PHE A 357 -10.43 -2.12 -22.92
CA PHE A 357 -9.45 -1.53 -22.00
C PHE A 357 -9.14 -0.07 -22.37
N PRO A 358 -8.70 0.76 -21.42
CA PRO A 358 -8.23 2.11 -21.72
C PRO A 358 -6.98 2.04 -22.61
N VAL A 359 -6.89 2.95 -23.60
CA VAL A 359 -5.77 2.99 -24.55
C VAL A 359 -4.47 3.37 -23.81
N PRO A 360 -3.40 2.55 -23.90
CA PRO A 360 -2.11 2.88 -23.31
C PRO A 360 -1.48 4.09 -24.00
N LYS A 361 -0.91 5.02 -23.21
CA LYS A 361 -0.27 6.24 -23.72
C LYS A 361 0.79 5.97 -24.80
N LEU A 362 1.52 4.86 -24.67
CA LEU A 362 2.58 4.45 -25.61
C LEU A 362 2.07 4.21 -27.04
N ILE A 363 0.80 3.82 -27.20
CA ILE A 363 0.17 3.52 -28.50
C ILE A 363 -1.00 4.46 -28.83
N GLU A 364 -1.19 5.49 -28.01
CA GLU A 364 -2.26 6.48 -28.18
C GLU A 364 -2.06 7.30 -29.46
N ASP A 365 -0.81 7.66 -29.78
CA ASP A 365 -0.46 8.30 -31.04
C ASP A 365 -0.44 7.29 -32.20
N ARG A 366 -1.52 7.29 -32.99
CA ARG A 366 -1.66 6.42 -34.16
C ARG A 366 -0.86 6.87 -35.39
N SER A 367 -0.17 8.01 -35.33
CA SER A 367 0.79 8.38 -36.37
C SER A 367 2.06 7.53 -36.32
N ASN A 368 2.38 6.94 -35.15
CA ASN A 368 3.50 6.02 -34.96
C ASN A 368 3.16 4.84 -34.02
N PRO A 369 2.29 3.90 -34.44
CA PRO A 369 1.79 2.81 -33.59
C PRO A 369 2.84 1.76 -33.24
N PHE A 370 4.04 1.83 -33.82
CA PHE A 370 5.13 0.88 -33.64
C PHE A 370 6.35 1.50 -32.92
N ALA A 371 6.20 2.69 -32.32
CA ALA A 371 7.29 3.37 -31.59
C ALA A 371 7.94 2.46 -30.53
N TRP A 372 7.15 1.63 -29.85
CA TRP A 372 7.62 0.66 -28.85
C TRP A 372 8.63 -0.37 -29.39
N ARG A 373 8.72 -0.55 -30.72
CA ARG A 373 9.64 -1.51 -31.35
C ARG A 373 11.04 -0.94 -31.57
N THR A 374 11.23 0.38 -31.48
CA THR A 374 12.51 1.00 -31.79
C THR A 374 13.56 0.69 -30.74
N ASP A 375 14.83 0.84 -31.09
CA ASP A 375 15.94 0.68 -30.14
C ASP A 375 16.03 1.90 -29.21
N GLU A 376 15.66 3.08 -29.72
CA GLU A 376 15.56 4.32 -28.97
C GLU A 376 14.55 4.19 -27.82
N GLU A 377 13.34 3.69 -28.08
CA GLU A 377 12.32 3.55 -27.04
C GLU A 377 12.71 2.48 -26.02
N PHE A 378 13.25 1.35 -26.49
CA PHE A 378 13.78 0.30 -25.61
C PHE A 378 14.86 0.80 -24.65
N GLY A 379 15.80 1.62 -25.13
CA GLY A 379 16.81 2.26 -24.29
C GLY A 379 16.23 3.35 -23.38
N ARG A 380 15.30 4.16 -23.90
CA ARG A 380 14.65 5.28 -23.16
C ARG A 380 13.82 4.78 -21.98
N GLU A 381 13.11 3.66 -22.12
CA GLU A 381 12.29 3.10 -21.04
C GLU A 381 13.11 2.69 -19.81
N MET A 382 14.40 2.39 -19.97
CA MET A 382 15.30 2.13 -18.82
C MET A 382 15.60 3.40 -17.98
N LEU A 383 15.26 4.59 -18.50
CA LEU A 383 15.43 5.88 -17.81
C LEU A 383 14.11 6.53 -17.41
N ALA A 384 13.03 6.24 -18.14
CA ALA A 384 11.76 6.95 -18.05
C ALA A 384 10.52 6.08 -18.31
N GLY A 385 10.69 4.76 -18.35
CA GLY A 385 9.62 3.78 -18.53
C GLY A 385 9.11 3.24 -17.19
N LEU A 386 8.67 1.99 -17.20
CA LEU A 386 8.07 1.33 -16.04
C LEU A 386 9.08 1.05 -14.92
N ASN A 387 10.32 0.69 -15.27
CA ASN A 387 11.35 0.28 -14.31
C ASN A 387 12.66 1.08 -14.47
N PRO A 388 12.64 2.39 -14.23
CA PRO A 388 13.78 3.26 -14.46
C PRO A 388 14.82 3.18 -13.32
N LEU A 389 14.98 2.01 -12.70
CA LEU A 389 15.67 1.84 -11.42
C LEU A 389 16.92 0.96 -11.51
N LEU A 390 17.05 0.15 -12.57
CA LEU A 390 18.04 -0.94 -12.59
C LEU A 390 19.27 -0.68 -13.45
N ILE A 391 19.17 0.22 -14.44
CA ILE A 391 20.31 0.53 -15.29
C ILE A 391 21.47 1.03 -14.43
N GLN A 392 22.67 0.52 -14.70
CA GLN A 392 23.88 0.85 -13.98
C GLN A 392 25.04 1.13 -14.94
N LEU A 393 26.04 1.87 -14.47
CA LEU A 393 27.27 2.08 -15.21
C LEU A 393 28.01 0.75 -15.37
N LEU A 394 28.44 0.44 -16.59
CA LEU A 394 29.30 -0.71 -16.84
C LEU A 394 30.74 -0.33 -16.42
N LYS A 395 31.24 -1.02 -15.39
CA LYS A 395 32.56 -0.71 -14.79
C LYS A 395 33.72 -1.44 -15.46
N GLU A 396 33.46 -2.62 -16.01
CA GLU A 396 34.45 -3.46 -16.67
C GLU A 396 33.83 -4.22 -17.84
N PHE A 397 34.67 -4.64 -18.77
CA PHE A 397 34.26 -5.36 -19.97
C PHE A 397 35.21 -6.54 -20.24
N PRO A 398 34.69 -7.76 -20.52
CA PRO A 398 33.27 -8.12 -20.56
C PRO A 398 32.60 -8.06 -19.17
N PRO A 399 31.25 -7.97 -19.08
CA PRO A 399 30.55 -8.03 -17.80
C PRO A 399 30.85 -9.34 -17.04
N VAL A 400 31.00 -9.25 -15.71
CA VAL A 400 31.27 -10.40 -14.82
C VAL A 400 30.07 -10.71 -13.92
N SER A 401 29.89 -11.98 -13.58
CA SER A 401 28.89 -12.42 -12.60
C SER A 401 29.43 -12.36 -11.16
N ASN A 402 28.56 -12.06 -10.21
CA ASN A 402 28.84 -12.10 -8.77
C ASN A 402 28.22 -13.34 -8.08
N LEU A 403 27.71 -14.29 -8.86
CA LEU A 403 27.22 -15.56 -8.32
C LEU A 403 28.34 -16.33 -7.62
N ASP A 404 27.99 -17.13 -6.61
CA ASP A 404 28.98 -17.90 -5.83
C ASP A 404 29.75 -18.88 -6.75
N PRO A 405 31.07 -18.71 -6.96
CA PRO A 405 31.84 -19.55 -7.86
C PRO A 405 31.97 -21.01 -7.40
N GLN A 406 31.59 -21.33 -6.15
CA GLN A 406 31.49 -22.71 -5.69
C GLN A 406 30.27 -23.45 -6.28
N VAL A 407 29.21 -22.71 -6.60
CA VAL A 407 27.94 -23.24 -7.13
C VAL A 407 27.81 -22.94 -8.64
N TYR A 408 28.14 -21.72 -9.05
CA TYR A 408 27.99 -21.23 -10.41
C TYR A 408 29.36 -21.02 -11.05
N VAL A 409 29.72 -21.85 -12.03
CA VAL A 409 31.00 -21.79 -12.75
C VAL A 409 30.81 -21.19 -14.14
N ASN A 410 31.89 -20.73 -14.79
CA ASN A 410 31.87 -20.29 -16.18
C ASN A 410 30.71 -19.33 -16.51
N GLN A 411 30.46 -18.34 -15.64
CA GLN A 411 29.37 -17.37 -15.74
C GLN A 411 29.76 -16.07 -16.48
N ASP A 412 31.02 -16.01 -16.95
CA ASP A 412 31.57 -14.83 -17.61
C ASP A 412 30.82 -14.54 -18.92
N SER A 413 30.60 -13.26 -19.21
CA SER A 413 29.91 -12.85 -20.44
C SER A 413 30.75 -13.19 -21.68
N SER A 414 30.06 -13.60 -22.74
CA SER A 414 30.65 -13.91 -24.05
C SER A 414 30.55 -12.75 -25.04
N ILE A 415 30.07 -11.57 -24.61
CA ILE A 415 30.07 -10.36 -25.45
C ILE A 415 31.52 -9.92 -25.69
N THR A 416 31.91 -9.82 -26.96
CA THR A 416 33.25 -9.43 -27.38
C THR A 416 33.29 -7.94 -27.75
N LYS A 417 34.50 -7.37 -27.86
CA LYS A 417 34.67 -5.97 -28.28
C LYS A 417 34.15 -5.77 -29.71
N GLN A 418 34.41 -6.74 -30.58
CA GLN A 418 33.97 -6.73 -31.97
C GLN A 418 32.44 -6.68 -32.10
N ASP A 419 31.69 -7.25 -31.15
CA ASP A 419 30.23 -7.25 -31.17
C ASP A 419 29.64 -5.85 -30.95
N ILE A 420 30.36 -4.93 -30.29
CA ILE A 420 29.81 -3.62 -29.90
C ILE A 420 30.51 -2.42 -30.54
N GLU A 421 31.81 -2.50 -30.88
CA GLU A 421 32.62 -1.35 -31.31
C GLU A 421 32.04 -0.58 -32.50
N TYR A 422 31.44 -1.27 -33.48
CA TYR A 422 30.82 -0.62 -34.63
C TYR A 422 29.62 0.28 -34.28
N ASN A 423 29.08 0.15 -33.06
CA ASN A 423 27.94 0.90 -32.55
C ASN A 423 28.30 1.96 -31.49
N LEU A 424 29.59 2.20 -31.20
CA LEU A 424 30.05 3.12 -30.13
C LEU A 424 30.41 4.54 -30.64
N ASP A 425 29.76 5.01 -31.71
CA ASP A 425 30.05 6.32 -32.34
C ASP A 425 31.55 6.53 -32.65
N GLY A 426 32.26 5.47 -33.04
CA GLY A 426 33.69 5.49 -33.40
C GLY A 426 34.68 5.39 -32.22
N LEU A 427 34.20 5.17 -30.99
CA LEU A 427 35.05 4.91 -29.83
C LEU A 427 35.44 3.43 -29.72
N THR A 428 36.61 3.15 -29.14
CA THR A 428 36.90 1.78 -28.65
C THR A 428 36.13 1.49 -27.35
N VAL A 429 36.04 0.22 -26.96
CA VAL A 429 35.41 -0.17 -25.68
C VAL A 429 36.10 0.51 -24.49
N GLU A 430 37.43 0.59 -24.48
CA GLU A 430 38.20 1.23 -23.40
C GLU A 430 37.94 2.73 -23.33
N GLU A 431 37.83 3.39 -24.49
CA GLU A 431 37.48 4.81 -24.55
C GLU A 431 36.05 5.04 -24.05
N ALA A 432 35.11 4.18 -24.41
CA ALA A 432 33.73 4.28 -23.95
C ALA A 432 33.60 4.02 -22.43
N LEU A 433 34.32 3.02 -21.88
CA LEU A 433 34.40 2.77 -20.44
C LEU A 433 35.02 3.94 -19.68
N SER A 434 36.20 4.40 -20.12
CA SER A 434 36.92 5.50 -19.45
C SER A 434 36.13 6.81 -19.47
N ARG A 435 35.35 7.05 -20.52
CA ARG A 435 34.43 8.19 -20.62
C ARG A 435 33.08 7.95 -19.94
N LYS A 436 32.89 6.81 -19.27
CA LYS A 436 31.65 6.42 -18.57
C LYS A 436 30.40 6.46 -19.47
N ARG A 437 30.55 6.00 -20.72
CA ARG A 437 29.48 5.98 -21.74
C ARG A 437 28.87 4.61 -21.96
N LEU A 438 29.33 3.57 -21.27
CA LEU A 438 28.74 2.23 -21.32
C LEU A 438 27.94 1.96 -20.06
N PHE A 439 26.71 1.47 -20.25
CA PHE A 439 25.77 1.11 -19.20
C PHE A 439 25.30 -0.32 -19.44
N ILE A 440 24.74 -0.92 -18.40
CA ILE A 440 24.21 -2.28 -18.45
C ILE A 440 22.89 -2.37 -17.70
N LEU A 441 21.93 -3.09 -18.30
CA LEU A 441 20.79 -3.67 -17.60
C LEU A 441 21.09 -5.16 -17.41
N ASP A 442 21.36 -5.56 -16.16
CA ASP A 442 21.84 -6.90 -15.83
C ASP A 442 20.82 -7.67 -14.99
N HIS A 443 20.12 -8.60 -15.63
CA HIS A 443 19.21 -9.53 -14.97
C HIS A 443 19.84 -10.90 -14.72
N HIS A 444 21.08 -11.12 -15.17
CA HIS A 444 21.68 -12.45 -15.21
C HIS A 444 21.72 -13.11 -13.83
N ASP A 445 22.35 -12.45 -12.86
CA ASP A 445 22.55 -13.01 -11.52
C ASP A 445 21.25 -13.17 -10.74
N THR A 446 20.22 -12.39 -11.08
CA THR A 446 18.90 -12.48 -10.43
C THR A 446 18.05 -13.63 -10.98
N ILE A 447 18.21 -13.98 -12.26
CA ILE A 447 17.42 -15.01 -12.94
C ILE A 447 18.12 -16.36 -12.93
N MET A 448 19.44 -16.41 -13.13
CA MET A 448 20.22 -17.66 -13.27
C MET A 448 19.97 -18.69 -12.15
N PRO A 449 19.84 -18.31 -10.85
CA PRO A 449 19.56 -19.27 -9.78
C PRO A 449 18.22 -20.01 -9.92
N TYR A 450 17.25 -19.43 -10.62
CA TYR A 450 15.91 -20.00 -10.81
C TYR A 450 15.65 -20.47 -12.24
N LEU A 451 16.53 -20.15 -13.17
CA LEU A 451 16.30 -20.30 -14.60
C LEU A 451 16.00 -21.75 -15.02
N GLN A 452 16.73 -22.72 -14.47
CA GLN A 452 16.47 -24.14 -14.73
C GLN A 452 15.07 -24.54 -14.24
N MET A 453 14.72 -24.17 -13.01
CA MET A 453 13.42 -24.51 -12.43
C MET A 453 12.25 -23.88 -13.20
N ILE A 454 12.41 -22.65 -13.65
CA ILE A 454 11.42 -21.96 -14.48
C ILE A 454 11.25 -22.72 -15.80
N ASN A 455 12.35 -22.99 -16.50
CA ASN A 455 12.30 -23.60 -17.82
C ASN A 455 11.84 -25.08 -17.80
N GLU A 456 12.09 -25.83 -16.72
CA GLU A 456 11.70 -27.24 -16.60
C GLU A 456 10.30 -27.43 -15.98
N TYR A 457 9.95 -26.67 -14.94
CA TYR A 457 8.79 -26.94 -14.09
C TYR A 457 7.66 -25.92 -14.23
N THR A 458 7.74 -25.04 -15.23
CA THR A 458 6.66 -24.13 -15.61
C THR A 458 6.43 -24.19 -17.13
N GLU A 459 5.28 -23.69 -17.58
CA GLU A 459 4.98 -23.57 -19.00
C GLU A 459 5.86 -22.50 -19.69
N ALA A 460 6.37 -21.53 -18.93
CA ALA A 460 7.21 -20.46 -19.45
C ALA A 460 8.60 -20.98 -19.90
N LYS A 461 9.21 -20.24 -20.83
CA LYS A 461 10.62 -20.37 -21.20
C LYS A 461 11.25 -19.00 -21.22
N THR A 462 12.37 -18.85 -20.56
CA THR A 462 13.08 -17.57 -20.46
C THR A 462 14.59 -17.78 -20.49
N TYR A 463 15.30 -16.66 -20.45
CA TYR A 463 16.76 -16.58 -20.39
C TYR A 463 17.16 -15.66 -19.24
N ALA A 464 18.39 -15.80 -18.79
CA ALA A 464 19.06 -14.78 -17.98
C ALA A 464 19.66 -13.75 -18.95
N SER A 465 19.17 -12.51 -18.92
CA SER A 465 19.58 -11.49 -19.90
C SER A 465 20.58 -10.47 -19.35
N ARG A 466 21.49 -10.02 -20.22
CA ARG A 466 22.30 -8.80 -20.05
C ARG A 466 22.15 -7.91 -21.27
N THR A 467 21.92 -6.62 -21.07
CA THR A 467 21.85 -5.65 -22.16
C THR A 467 22.92 -4.59 -21.97
N ILE A 468 23.81 -4.41 -22.95
CA ILE A 468 24.77 -3.30 -22.95
C ILE A 468 24.17 -2.12 -23.71
N LEU A 469 24.24 -0.94 -23.11
CA LEU A 469 23.78 0.32 -23.69
C LEU A 469 24.93 1.30 -23.79
N PHE A 470 24.93 2.09 -24.86
CA PHE A 470 25.87 3.17 -25.08
C PHE A 470 25.15 4.52 -25.01
N LEU A 471 25.69 5.44 -24.21
CA LEU A 471 25.23 6.81 -24.13
C LEU A 471 25.82 7.61 -25.29
N ARG A 472 24.98 8.01 -26.25
CA ARG A 472 25.36 8.74 -27.46
C ARG A 472 25.73 10.19 -27.18
N GLY A 473 26.34 10.85 -28.17
CA GLY A 473 26.75 12.25 -28.06
C GLY A 473 25.56 13.22 -27.94
N ASP A 474 24.37 12.80 -28.37
CA ASP A 474 23.11 13.53 -28.23
C ASP A 474 22.41 13.33 -26.88
N GLY A 475 22.98 12.50 -25.99
CA GLY A 475 22.45 12.21 -24.66
C GLY A 475 21.46 11.03 -24.60
N THR A 476 21.15 10.39 -25.72
CA THR A 476 20.24 9.22 -25.76
C THR A 476 20.98 7.90 -25.51
N LEU A 477 20.27 6.89 -24.99
CA LEU A 477 20.79 5.54 -24.86
C LEU A 477 20.50 4.71 -26.11
N LYS A 478 21.53 4.00 -26.58
CA LYS A 478 21.44 3.05 -27.68
C LYS A 478 21.79 1.64 -27.17
N PRO A 479 20.90 0.64 -27.28
CA PRO A 479 21.29 -0.74 -27.03
C PRO A 479 22.32 -1.20 -28.07
N VAL A 480 23.40 -1.86 -27.65
CA VAL A 480 24.48 -2.30 -28.55
C VAL A 480 24.69 -3.80 -28.57
N ALA A 481 24.29 -4.50 -27.51
CA ALA A 481 24.26 -5.97 -27.46
C ALA A 481 23.27 -6.47 -26.41
N ILE A 482 22.68 -7.64 -26.68
CA ILE A 482 21.93 -8.44 -25.70
C ILE A 482 22.58 -9.82 -25.64
N GLU A 483 22.94 -10.26 -24.44
CA GLU A 483 23.32 -11.62 -24.14
C GLU A 483 22.15 -12.35 -23.50
N LEU A 484 21.80 -13.51 -24.04
CA LEU A 484 20.82 -14.42 -23.46
C LEU A 484 21.53 -15.70 -23.02
N SER A 485 21.53 -15.95 -21.71
CA SER A 485 22.22 -17.07 -21.08
C SER A 485 21.23 -18.16 -20.67
N LEU A 486 21.64 -19.42 -20.84
CA LEU A 486 20.97 -20.61 -20.30
C LEU A 486 21.89 -21.34 -19.33
N PRO A 487 21.34 -22.00 -18.30
CA PRO A 487 22.13 -22.81 -17.38
C PRO A 487 22.59 -24.07 -18.12
N LYS A 488 23.80 -24.53 -17.79
CA LYS A 488 24.35 -25.79 -18.29
C LYS A 488 25.00 -26.52 -17.12
N MET A 489 24.54 -27.74 -16.83
CA MET A 489 25.17 -28.54 -15.78
C MET A 489 26.60 -28.91 -16.20
N GLU A 490 27.55 -28.61 -15.33
CA GLU A 490 28.96 -28.95 -15.45
C GLU A 490 29.38 -29.70 -14.19
N GLU A 491 29.31 -31.04 -14.27
CA GLU A 491 29.38 -31.93 -13.11
C GLU A 491 28.27 -31.59 -12.08
N ASP A 492 28.65 -31.30 -10.83
CA ASP A 492 27.74 -30.91 -9.74
C ASP A 492 27.54 -29.38 -9.64
N LYS A 493 28.02 -28.62 -10.63
CA LYS A 493 27.97 -27.15 -10.66
C LYS A 493 27.16 -26.63 -11.85
N ILE A 494 26.77 -25.35 -11.77
CA ILE A 494 25.94 -24.71 -12.78
C ILE A 494 26.80 -23.77 -13.63
N GLY A 495 27.10 -24.18 -14.85
CA GLY A 495 27.67 -23.37 -15.93
C GLY A 495 26.65 -22.49 -16.64
N CYS A 496 27.07 -21.65 -17.59
CA CYS A 496 26.15 -21.02 -18.53
C CYS A 496 26.59 -21.19 -20.00
N VAL A 497 25.62 -21.18 -20.90
CA VAL A 497 25.83 -21.03 -22.34
C VAL A 497 25.20 -19.72 -22.77
N ASN A 498 26.04 -18.84 -23.31
CA ASN A 498 25.65 -17.51 -23.72
C ASN A 498 25.41 -17.45 -25.22
N LYS A 499 24.41 -16.69 -25.63
CA LYS A 499 24.25 -16.29 -27.02
C LYS A 499 24.10 -14.78 -27.11
N VAL A 500 24.97 -14.17 -27.92
CA VAL A 500 25.04 -12.73 -28.11
C VAL A 500 24.25 -12.36 -29.37
N TYR A 501 23.45 -11.30 -29.22
CA TYR A 501 22.63 -10.70 -30.28
C TYR A 501 22.98 -9.23 -30.37
N THR A 502 23.10 -8.72 -31.59
CA THR A 502 23.42 -7.31 -31.84
C THR A 502 22.31 -6.65 -32.67
N PRO A 503 22.19 -5.31 -32.63
CA PRO A 503 21.17 -4.60 -33.38
C PRO A 503 21.15 -4.93 -34.88
N ALA A 504 19.95 -5.17 -35.40
CA ALA A 504 19.69 -5.34 -36.82
C ALA A 504 18.31 -4.77 -37.18
N GLU A 505 18.20 -4.04 -38.28
CA GLU A 505 16.96 -3.36 -38.68
C GLU A 505 16.12 -4.17 -39.68
N HIS A 506 16.75 -5.12 -40.39
CA HIS A 506 16.16 -5.79 -41.55
C HIS A 506 16.36 -7.31 -41.49
N GLY A 507 15.63 -8.01 -42.34
CA GLY A 507 15.78 -9.46 -42.51
C GLY A 507 15.32 -10.27 -41.30
N VAL A 508 15.78 -11.52 -41.24
CA VAL A 508 15.50 -12.42 -40.11
C VAL A 508 16.22 -11.95 -38.85
N GLU A 509 17.38 -11.33 -39.02
CA GLU A 509 18.22 -10.78 -37.96
C GLU A 509 17.50 -9.68 -37.18
N GLY A 510 16.75 -8.79 -37.86
CA GLY A 510 15.96 -7.77 -37.18
C GLY A 510 14.82 -8.34 -36.33
N TRP A 511 14.19 -9.44 -36.77
CA TRP A 511 13.19 -10.13 -35.97
C TRP A 511 13.82 -10.87 -34.78
N ILE A 512 14.99 -11.48 -34.97
CA ILE A 512 15.76 -12.12 -33.90
C ILE A 512 16.16 -11.08 -32.84
N TRP A 513 16.61 -9.89 -33.26
CA TRP A 513 16.92 -8.78 -32.36
C TRP A 513 15.68 -8.33 -31.57
N MET A 514 14.54 -8.20 -32.23
CA MET A 514 13.27 -7.87 -31.57
C MET A 514 12.87 -8.93 -30.52
N LEU A 515 13.08 -10.22 -30.81
CA LEU A 515 12.86 -11.31 -29.84
C LEU A 515 13.84 -11.25 -28.68
N ALA A 516 15.11 -10.90 -28.91
CA ALA A 516 16.08 -10.71 -27.84
C ALA A 516 15.64 -9.59 -26.87
N LYS A 517 15.19 -8.45 -27.41
CA LYS A 517 14.58 -7.37 -26.61
C LYS A 517 13.34 -7.83 -25.85
N ALA A 518 12.50 -8.66 -26.45
CA ALA A 518 11.33 -9.21 -25.77
C ALA A 518 11.72 -10.07 -24.54
N PHE A 519 12.77 -10.90 -24.63
CA PHE A 519 13.25 -11.67 -23.47
C PHE A 519 13.84 -10.78 -22.37
N VAL A 520 14.53 -9.68 -22.73
CA VAL A 520 14.94 -8.67 -21.76
C VAL A 520 13.72 -8.07 -21.05
N ASN A 521 12.69 -7.68 -21.80
CA ASN A 521 11.46 -7.12 -21.24
C ASN A 521 10.70 -8.12 -20.35
N VAL A 522 10.77 -9.43 -20.64
CA VAL A 522 10.22 -10.48 -19.76
C VAL A 522 10.95 -10.50 -18.42
N ASN A 523 12.28 -10.47 -18.42
CA ASN A 523 13.07 -10.39 -17.19
C ASN A 523 12.79 -9.09 -16.44
N ASP A 524 12.81 -7.96 -17.13
CA ASP A 524 12.64 -6.64 -16.53
C ASP A 524 11.24 -6.43 -15.95
N SER A 525 10.20 -6.89 -16.64
CA SER A 525 8.83 -6.85 -16.14
C SER A 525 8.64 -7.72 -14.89
N GLY A 526 9.27 -8.91 -14.86
CA GLY A 526 9.27 -9.79 -13.69
C GLY A 526 9.98 -9.17 -12.50
N HIS A 527 11.18 -8.63 -12.72
CA HIS A 527 11.94 -7.93 -11.68
C HIS A 527 11.18 -6.70 -11.19
N HIS A 528 10.65 -5.89 -12.10
CA HIS A 528 9.84 -4.72 -11.77
C HIS A 528 8.70 -5.11 -10.83
N GLN A 529 7.86 -6.06 -11.22
CA GLN A 529 6.67 -6.39 -10.42
C GLN A 529 7.02 -7.02 -9.08
N LEU A 530 7.98 -7.95 -9.04
CA LEU A 530 8.28 -8.71 -7.83
C LEU A 530 9.21 -7.97 -6.86
N VAL A 531 10.12 -7.15 -7.38
CA VAL A 531 11.20 -6.53 -6.60
C VAL A 531 10.97 -5.02 -6.50
N SER A 532 11.06 -4.31 -7.61
CA SER A 532 11.02 -2.84 -7.61
C SER A 532 9.68 -2.30 -7.11
N HIS A 533 8.58 -2.96 -7.47
CA HIS A 533 7.22 -2.61 -7.08
C HIS A 533 6.83 -3.35 -5.80
N TRP A 534 6.62 -4.67 -5.83
CA TRP A 534 6.11 -5.40 -4.67
C TRP A 534 7.06 -5.37 -3.47
N LEU A 535 8.31 -5.83 -3.60
CA LEU A 535 9.21 -5.92 -2.46
C LEU A 535 9.58 -4.53 -1.91
N ASN A 536 10.14 -3.67 -2.75
CA ASN A 536 10.78 -2.41 -2.36
C ASN A 536 9.77 -1.28 -2.05
N THR A 537 8.47 -1.48 -2.31
CA THR A 537 7.43 -0.55 -1.86
C THR A 537 6.41 -1.25 -0.95
N HIS A 538 5.61 -2.18 -1.46
CA HIS A 538 4.51 -2.79 -0.71
C HIS A 538 5.00 -3.57 0.53
N ALA A 539 5.87 -4.56 0.34
CA ALA A 539 6.27 -5.47 1.42
C ALA A 539 7.16 -4.80 2.46
N VAL A 540 8.11 -3.95 2.06
CA VAL A 540 9.00 -3.24 3.00
C VAL A 540 8.29 -2.11 3.76
N LEU A 541 7.26 -1.47 3.19
CA LEU A 541 6.55 -0.39 3.86
C LEU A 541 5.65 -0.88 4.99
N GLU A 542 5.00 -2.04 4.83
CA GLU A 542 4.03 -2.58 5.79
C GLU A 542 4.58 -2.74 7.23
N PRO A 543 5.82 -3.24 7.47
CA PRO A 543 6.44 -3.22 8.79
C PRO A 543 6.50 -1.84 9.47
N PHE A 544 6.72 -0.76 8.70
CA PHE A 544 6.75 0.61 9.24
C PHE A 544 5.36 1.11 9.62
N VAL A 545 4.33 0.73 8.85
CA VAL A 545 2.92 1.01 9.20
C VAL A 545 2.57 0.36 10.54
N ILE A 546 2.90 -0.92 10.67
CA ILE A 546 2.66 -1.70 11.89
C ILE A 546 3.45 -1.12 13.07
N ALA A 547 4.73 -0.83 12.90
CA ALA A 547 5.59 -0.28 13.96
C ALA A 547 5.10 1.10 14.44
N THR A 548 4.71 1.97 13.50
CA THR A 548 4.23 3.32 13.81
C THR A 548 2.98 3.27 14.68
N ASN A 549 1.98 2.49 14.29
CA ASN A 549 0.74 2.36 15.06
C ASN A 549 0.92 1.62 16.40
N ARG A 550 1.93 0.75 16.53
CA ARG A 550 2.23 0.01 17.77
C ARG A 550 3.02 0.81 18.81
N GLN A 551 3.84 1.76 18.36
CA GLN A 551 4.86 2.39 19.22
C GLN A 551 4.74 3.91 19.32
N LEU A 552 4.14 4.57 18.33
CA LEU A 552 3.97 6.02 18.33
C LEU A 552 2.50 6.35 18.56
N SER A 553 2.21 7.01 19.68
CA SER A 553 0.86 7.51 19.96
C SER A 553 0.42 8.49 18.89
N VAL A 554 -0.89 8.61 18.65
CA VAL A 554 -1.48 9.55 17.69
C VAL A 554 -1.09 11.02 17.94
N VAL A 555 -0.69 11.37 19.17
CA VAL A 555 -0.20 12.71 19.53
C VAL A 555 1.31 12.88 19.31
N HIS A 556 2.05 11.84 18.94
CA HIS A 556 3.49 11.89 18.71
C HIS A 556 3.81 12.63 17.39
N PRO A 557 4.79 13.54 17.35
CA PRO A 557 5.09 14.31 16.14
C PRO A 557 5.44 13.43 14.95
N ILE A 558 6.24 12.37 15.14
CA ILE A 558 6.61 11.44 14.06
C ILE A 558 5.42 10.57 13.60
N TYR A 559 4.46 10.27 14.48
CA TYR A 559 3.22 9.60 14.03
C TYR A 559 2.49 10.50 13.03
N LYS A 560 2.29 11.77 13.38
CA LYS A 560 1.58 12.75 12.53
C LYS A 560 2.31 13.00 11.21
N LEU A 561 3.63 12.97 11.22
CA LEU A 561 4.45 13.10 10.01
C LEU A 561 4.29 11.90 9.07
N LEU A 562 4.34 10.68 9.59
CA LEU A 562 4.40 9.47 8.77
C LEU A 562 3.02 8.91 8.37
N HIS A 563 2.03 9.00 9.26
CA HIS A 563 0.72 8.36 9.08
C HIS A 563 0.04 8.65 7.72
N PRO A 564 0.06 9.88 7.17
CA PRO A 564 -0.53 10.15 5.86
C PRO A 564 0.08 9.33 4.71
N HIS A 565 1.34 8.92 4.84
CA HIS A 565 2.09 8.16 3.82
C HIS A 565 1.82 6.65 3.88
N PHE A 566 1.05 6.17 4.86
CA PHE A 566 0.70 4.76 5.03
C PHE A 566 -0.71 4.42 4.55
N ARG A 567 -1.46 5.46 4.14
CA ARG A 567 -2.85 5.33 3.75
C ARG A 567 -3.01 4.20 2.74
N ASP A 568 -3.94 3.29 3.04
CA ASP A 568 -4.37 2.20 2.17
C ASP A 568 -3.34 1.05 1.98
N THR A 569 -2.10 1.17 2.51
CA THR A 569 -1.03 0.16 2.31
C THR A 569 -1.40 -1.21 2.87
N MET A 570 -1.88 -1.30 4.12
CA MET A 570 -2.20 -2.60 4.71
C MET A 570 -3.35 -3.31 3.98
N THR A 571 -4.36 -2.57 3.55
CA THR A 571 -5.51 -3.13 2.82
C THR A 571 -5.11 -3.64 1.44
N ILE A 572 -4.36 -2.86 0.65
CA ILE A 572 -3.93 -3.35 -0.67
C ILE A 572 -3.00 -4.56 -0.53
N ASN A 573 -2.11 -4.57 0.46
CA ASN A 573 -1.23 -5.70 0.70
C ASN A 573 -2.00 -6.95 1.11
N ALA A 574 -3.01 -6.82 1.99
CA ALA A 574 -3.85 -7.95 2.38
C ALA A 574 -4.62 -8.53 1.20
N LEU A 575 -5.20 -7.68 0.34
CA LEU A 575 -5.86 -8.13 -0.89
C LEU A 575 -4.88 -8.77 -1.88
N ALA A 576 -3.67 -8.24 -2.01
CA ALA A 576 -2.62 -8.82 -2.85
C ALA A 576 -2.23 -10.23 -2.38
N ARG A 577 -2.12 -10.47 -1.07
CA ARG A 577 -1.85 -11.82 -0.51
C ARG A 577 -2.96 -12.82 -0.80
N GLU A 578 -4.20 -12.37 -0.96
CA GLU A 578 -5.34 -13.26 -1.21
C GLU A 578 -5.64 -13.45 -2.72
N LEU A 579 -5.30 -12.49 -3.59
CA LEU A 579 -5.69 -12.51 -5.02
C LEU A 579 -4.54 -12.41 -6.03
N LEU A 580 -3.44 -11.75 -5.67
CA LEU A 580 -2.39 -11.36 -6.61
C LEU A 580 -1.18 -12.31 -6.53
N ILE A 581 -0.60 -12.43 -5.34
CA ILE A 581 0.69 -13.11 -5.09
C ILE A 581 0.56 -14.47 -4.40
N ASN A 582 -0.66 -14.97 -4.24
CA ASN A 582 -0.92 -16.30 -3.70
C ASN A 582 -0.57 -17.41 -4.69
N ALA A 583 -0.51 -18.63 -4.16
CA ALA A 583 -0.48 -19.84 -4.96
C ALA A 583 -1.62 -19.81 -5.99
N ASN A 584 -1.25 -19.92 -7.27
CA ASN A 584 -2.15 -19.87 -8.41
C ASN A 584 -2.94 -18.54 -8.53
N GLY A 585 -2.43 -17.46 -7.94
CA GLY A 585 -2.91 -16.08 -8.12
C GLY A 585 -2.44 -15.48 -9.45
N ILE A 586 -2.78 -14.22 -9.71
CA ILE A 586 -2.48 -13.55 -10.99
C ILE A 586 -0.99 -13.60 -11.33
N ILE A 587 -0.12 -13.25 -10.37
CA ILE A 587 1.32 -13.15 -10.63
C ILE A 587 1.90 -14.51 -11.05
N GLU A 588 1.53 -15.58 -10.35
CA GLU A 588 2.01 -16.92 -10.71
C GLU A 588 1.45 -17.44 -12.04
N ARG A 589 0.31 -16.92 -12.50
CA ARG A 589 -0.30 -17.33 -13.77
C ARG A 589 0.20 -16.51 -14.97
N THR A 590 0.69 -15.29 -14.74
CA THR A 590 0.94 -14.32 -15.82
C THR A 590 2.40 -13.90 -15.95
N PHE A 591 3.25 -14.21 -14.96
CA PHE A 591 4.69 -13.92 -14.99
C PHE A 591 5.51 -15.18 -15.09
N CYS A 592 6.64 -15.09 -15.82
CA CYS A 592 7.46 -16.26 -16.15
C CYS A 592 7.95 -17.08 -14.95
N PRO A 593 8.21 -16.55 -13.74
CA PRO A 593 8.67 -17.40 -12.64
C PRO A 593 7.60 -18.34 -12.09
N GLY A 594 6.32 -18.10 -12.41
CA GLY A 594 5.21 -18.91 -11.91
C GLY A 594 5.21 -19.04 -10.40
N LYS A 595 5.14 -20.28 -9.91
CA LYS A 595 5.17 -20.61 -8.47
C LYS A 595 6.44 -20.18 -7.72
N TYR A 596 7.52 -19.84 -8.41
CA TYR A 596 8.79 -19.40 -7.81
C TYR A 596 8.85 -17.88 -7.59
N SER A 597 7.84 -17.13 -8.07
CA SER A 597 7.84 -15.66 -8.07
C SER A 597 8.19 -15.02 -6.72
N LEU A 598 7.48 -15.39 -5.66
CA LEU A 598 7.67 -14.74 -4.35
C LEU A 598 8.93 -15.27 -3.64
N GLU A 599 9.31 -16.51 -3.93
CA GLU A 599 10.57 -17.08 -3.46
C GLU A 599 11.79 -16.31 -4.03
N MET A 600 11.76 -15.99 -5.33
CA MET A 600 12.79 -15.17 -5.97
C MET A 600 12.90 -13.80 -5.31
N SER A 601 11.78 -13.14 -5.03
CA SER A 601 11.79 -11.85 -4.32
C SER A 601 12.44 -11.95 -2.92
N SER A 602 12.26 -13.09 -2.24
CA SER A 602 12.84 -13.37 -0.93
C SER A 602 14.35 -13.60 -0.99
N VAL A 603 14.84 -14.28 -2.03
CA VAL A 603 16.29 -14.41 -2.27
C VAL A 603 16.93 -13.05 -2.55
N ILE A 604 16.29 -12.22 -3.37
CA ILE A 604 16.77 -10.86 -3.68
C ILE A 604 16.76 -9.97 -2.43
N TYR A 605 15.78 -10.13 -1.54
CA TYR A 605 15.72 -9.38 -0.29
C TYR A 605 16.96 -9.58 0.61
N LYS A 606 17.75 -10.64 0.44
CA LYS A 606 19.01 -10.86 1.18
C LYS A 606 20.01 -9.72 1.03
N SER A 607 20.02 -9.06 -0.13
CA SER A 607 20.92 -7.93 -0.42
C SER A 607 20.24 -6.56 -0.29
N TRP A 608 18.98 -6.53 0.13
CA TRP A 608 18.26 -5.27 0.34
C TRP A 608 18.87 -4.48 1.50
N ASN A 609 19.07 -3.18 1.28
CA ASN A 609 19.62 -2.27 2.26
C ASN A 609 18.77 -1.00 2.32
N PHE A 610 18.28 -0.67 3.52
CA PHE A 610 17.44 0.50 3.76
C PHE A 610 18.12 1.81 3.36
N MET A 611 19.42 1.96 3.62
CA MET A 611 20.16 3.20 3.32
C MET A 611 20.34 3.41 1.81
N ASP A 612 20.36 2.33 1.05
CA ASP A 612 20.44 2.38 -0.41
C ASP A 612 19.10 2.77 -1.06
N GLN A 613 17.99 2.80 -0.31
CA GLN A 613 16.70 3.26 -0.84
C GLN A 613 16.61 4.79 -0.95
N ALA A 614 17.55 5.52 -0.36
CA ALA A 614 17.67 6.96 -0.57
C ALA A 614 18.13 7.21 -2.01
N LEU A 615 17.35 7.98 -2.79
CA LEU A 615 17.61 8.19 -4.21
C LEU A 615 19.04 8.66 -4.53
N PRO A 616 19.66 9.60 -3.80
CA PRO A 616 21.06 9.96 -4.03
C PRO A 616 22.05 8.78 -3.83
N ASN A 617 21.79 7.93 -2.84
CA ASN A 617 22.63 6.76 -2.55
C ASN A 617 22.46 5.67 -3.62
N ASP A 618 21.21 5.42 -4.04
CA ASP A 618 20.91 4.49 -5.14
C ASP A 618 21.63 4.90 -6.45
N LEU A 619 21.46 6.16 -6.87
CA LEU A 619 22.09 6.67 -8.09
C LEU A 619 23.61 6.55 -8.04
N LYS A 620 24.23 6.84 -6.89
CA LYS A 620 25.66 6.65 -6.67
C LYS A 620 26.05 5.18 -6.72
N LYS A 621 25.30 4.29 -6.05
CA LYS A 621 25.55 2.84 -6.00
C LYS A 621 25.54 2.22 -7.40
N ARG A 622 24.55 2.58 -8.22
CA ARG A 622 24.46 2.16 -9.63
C ARG A 622 25.48 2.84 -10.55
N GLY A 623 26.26 3.79 -10.03
CA GLY A 623 27.25 4.54 -10.80
C GLY A 623 26.64 5.54 -11.77
N ILE A 624 25.37 5.93 -11.59
CA ILE A 624 24.69 6.96 -12.38
C ILE A 624 25.15 8.37 -11.98
N ALA A 625 25.62 8.54 -10.76
CA ALA A 625 26.19 9.79 -10.26
C ALA A 625 27.71 9.67 -10.04
N ASP A 626 28.46 10.66 -10.52
CA ASP A 626 29.90 10.80 -10.25
C ASP A 626 30.13 11.50 -8.91
N GLY A 627 30.13 10.72 -7.84
CA GLY A 627 30.26 11.21 -6.47
C GLY A 627 28.92 11.40 -5.76
N ASP A 628 28.93 12.15 -4.66
CA ASP A 628 27.73 12.39 -3.85
C ASP A 628 26.83 13.46 -4.48
N ILE A 629 25.52 13.26 -4.47
CA ILE A 629 24.53 14.33 -4.76
C ILE A 629 23.95 14.79 -3.42
N LYS A 630 24.26 16.02 -3.01
CA LYS A 630 23.84 16.56 -1.70
C LYS A 630 22.81 17.68 -1.81
N SER A 631 22.61 18.20 -3.01
CA SER A 631 21.66 19.25 -3.32
C SER A 631 21.28 19.25 -4.80
N LEU A 632 20.34 20.12 -5.18
CA LEU A 632 19.99 20.35 -6.59
C LEU A 632 21.10 21.05 -7.39
N ASP A 633 22.10 21.63 -6.73
CA ASP A 633 23.26 22.22 -7.40
C ASP A 633 24.25 21.15 -7.89
N ASP A 634 24.12 19.90 -7.42
CA ASP A 634 24.99 18.77 -7.79
C ASP A 634 24.42 17.93 -8.96
N LEU A 635 23.38 18.39 -9.66
CA LEU A 635 22.76 17.65 -10.77
C LEU A 635 23.72 17.45 -11.96
N ASP A 636 24.74 18.31 -12.08
CA ASP A 636 25.82 18.17 -13.05
C ASP A 636 26.70 16.94 -12.80
N ARG A 637 26.56 16.24 -11.67
CA ARG A 637 27.26 14.97 -11.39
C ARG A 637 26.57 13.75 -12.01
N LEU A 638 25.33 13.87 -12.49
CA LEU A 638 24.67 12.78 -13.21
C LEU A 638 25.42 12.48 -14.50
N LEU A 639 25.73 11.21 -14.77
CA LEU A 639 26.39 10.80 -16.00
C LEU A 639 25.46 10.90 -17.20
N ILE A 640 24.18 10.59 -17.00
CA ILE A 640 23.11 10.79 -17.97
C ILE A 640 22.36 12.05 -17.56
N LYS A 641 22.63 13.17 -18.26
CA LYS A 641 22.06 14.49 -17.90
C LYS A 641 20.54 14.52 -18.01
N ASP A 642 20.02 13.87 -19.04
CA ASP A 642 18.58 13.72 -19.26
C ASP A 642 18.12 12.31 -18.86
N TYR A 643 18.19 12.02 -17.56
CA TYR A 643 17.60 10.83 -16.94
C TYR A 643 16.34 11.27 -16.19
N PRO A 644 15.14 11.20 -16.80
CA PRO A 644 13.94 11.84 -16.27
C PRO A 644 13.57 11.41 -14.85
N TYR A 645 13.60 10.10 -14.56
CA TYR A 645 13.35 9.59 -13.21
C TYR A 645 14.32 10.16 -12.17
N ALA A 646 15.63 10.20 -12.47
CA ALA A 646 16.64 10.68 -11.53
C ALA A 646 16.51 12.20 -11.31
N VAL A 647 16.37 12.96 -12.40
CA VAL A 647 16.30 14.43 -12.36
C VAL A 647 15.06 14.90 -11.61
N ASP A 648 13.88 14.34 -11.92
CA ASP A 648 12.64 14.72 -11.24
C ASP A 648 12.55 14.12 -9.84
N GLY A 649 12.99 12.88 -9.67
CA GLY A 649 13.05 12.22 -8.37
C GLY A 649 13.90 12.99 -7.37
N LEU A 650 15.05 13.55 -7.76
CA LEU A 650 15.91 14.34 -6.87
C LEU A 650 15.24 15.63 -6.40
N LYS A 651 14.44 16.28 -7.25
CA LYS A 651 13.64 17.46 -6.85
C LYS A 651 12.63 17.09 -5.76
N ILE A 652 11.93 15.97 -5.94
CA ILE A 652 10.97 15.48 -4.95
C ILE A 652 11.69 15.06 -3.66
N TRP A 653 12.82 14.35 -3.77
CA TRP A 653 13.65 13.93 -2.63
C TRP A 653 14.05 15.12 -1.76
N PHE A 654 14.69 16.15 -2.33
CA PHE A 654 15.17 17.28 -1.54
C PHE A 654 14.03 18.15 -1.00
N ALA A 655 12.87 18.20 -1.68
CA ALA A 655 11.67 18.83 -1.12
C ALA A 655 11.15 18.10 0.12
N ILE A 656 11.08 16.76 0.08
CA ILE A 656 10.67 15.92 1.21
C ILE A 656 11.70 16.01 2.34
N GLU A 657 12.99 15.93 2.01
CA GLU A 657 14.07 16.03 3.00
C GLU A 657 14.00 17.36 3.75
N LYS A 658 13.85 18.48 3.03
CA LYS A 658 13.70 19.80 3.65
C LYS A 658 12.45 19.86 4.54
N TRP A 659 11.31 19.39 4.06
CA TRP A 659 10.07 19.35 4.85
C TRP A 659 10.24 18.55 6.15
N VAL A 660 10.82 17.35 6.07
CA VAL A 660 11.06 16.48 7.23
C VAL A 660 12.05 17.13 8.21
N ARG A 661 13.13 17.73 7.71
CA ARG A 661 14.12 18.44 8.53
C ARG A 661 13.50 19.61 9.27
N ASP A 662 12.76 20.47 8.57
CA ASP A 662 12.07 21.62 9.14
C ASP A 662 11.04 21.16 10.19
N TYR A 663 10.22 20.14 9.86
CA TYR A 663 9.23 19.59 10.77
C TYR A 663 9.86 19.04 12.06
N CYS A 664 10.92 18.24 11.94
CA CYS A 664 11.59 17.64 13.09
C CYS A 664 12.24 18.70 14.00
N SER A 665 12.74 19.80 13.44
CA SER A 665 13.38 20.88 14.23
C SER A 665 12.46 21.59 15.22
N PHE A 666 11.14 21.48 15.04
CA PHE A 666 10.17 22.00 16.02
C PHE A 666 10.07 21.13 17.29
N TYR A 667 10.58 19.91 17.26
CA TYR A 667 10.39 18.93 18.33
C TYR A 667 11.69 18.32 18.87
N TYR A 668 12.76 18.24 18.07
CA TYR A 668 14.02 17.55 18.44
C TYR A 668 15.24 18.44 18.38
#